data_AF-A0A7V9BTR3-F1
#
_entry.id   AF-A0A7V9BTR3-F1
#
_cell.length_a   1.000
_cell.length_b   1.000
_cell.length_c   1.000
_cell.angle_alpha   90.00
_cell.angle_beta   90.00
_cell.angle_gamma   90.00
#
_symmetry.space_group_name_H-M   'P 1'
#
loop_
_entity.id
_entity.type
_entity.pdbx_description
1 polymer ?
#
loop_
_entity_poly.entity_id
_entity_poly.type
_entity_poly.pdbx_seq_one_letter_code
_entity_poly.pdbx_strand_id
1 'polypeptide(L)'
;MALRLPRLTVDLSGTKPKALTRRLDHLRPGELTTLLETDRGTTTHEVDRCLRLAPNRWAVGRRRGDRTVWRIIDEGQLARLGHPAWLWTKDWWFDPRVDEDSEGPAPAALPLRNQIRYAAGIGSTRLAVKVLASLVACIRANSGPVAVRMSPEVLGSPSHPSRWLVLALLTCLPPSRRESLRLAVGEPEPDPERVDVVIVADNTPGFQMIDAADPPGEGDDLVAYFVRNRLLANDPEAVESAALRQDEPGTSDGDAWGDAIKRLIRSGVPGLSTPTEHVIEQDPESAVRMIVARIRAGAEVDEPFVADLLAVTRKARDPRPWLALRDRSAAERGHLVGRLLAEKIKRPRPELVRALAALYPESGETDVWCSALLGWIREGSAWEASVEALEQALLTRGGNTPAGRLSVWQEAVHALVDANQPAAATRALVSPIARSLADAGLGRALVAAWFAIPPDRRDHSLLVRFVDQVASANGGERTLEFLRRRLREDPGELRTAVRRLPLDQLPVFLAAAATGPDDPIWAEAERIRGAGLQSAYARFLSLATFSDGLPALEADARDSVIDAIADVSFPDADFAELCLAFAQLPGRSGLWPWLAVAASAPDRFPPEILEPAVIGVTGEPPENEDLTRVAWEAAQRLGASDAWTALDHARWLQLLCTSPEGGFPTDFGAWLATGLAQAVAARPDGITRLVEITATLGRLGPNHPALQGFLGRVLPQVWGEQGFPVQYRDRIYTTNLSSEILAMWRQVVGV
;
A
#
# COMPACT_ATOMS: atom_id res chain seq x y z
N MET A 1 -59.34 -19.77 27.77
CA MET A 1 -59.22 -21.02 28.56
C MET A 1 -58.19 -21.91 27.88
N ALA A 2 -57.12 -22.30 28.56
CA ALA A 2 -56.06 -23.15 27.98
C ALA A 2 -56.54 -24.62 27.91
N LEU A 3 -56.46 -25.22 26.73
CA LEU A 3 -56.79 -26.63 26.49
C LEU A 3 -55.65 -27.49 27.07
N ARG A 4 -55.87 -28.07 28.27
CA ARG A 4 -54.98 -29.09 28.85
C ARG A 4 -55.41 -30.46 28.34
N LEU A 5 -54.64 -31.05 27.43
CA LEU A 5 -54.81 -32.45 27.05
C LEU A 5 -54.35 -33.38 28.21
N PRO A 6 -55.07 -34.48 28.49
CA PRO A 6 -54.73 -35.37 29.59
C PRO A 6 -53.46 -36.18 29.26
N ARG A 7 -52.53 -36.27 30.22
CA ARG A 7 -51.39 -37.19 30.15
C ARG A 7 -51.88 -38.62 30.38
N LEU A 8 -51.89 -39.43 29.32
CA LEU A 8 -52.10 -40.88 29.38
C LEU A 8 -50.73 -41.56 29.31
N THR A 9 -50.41 -42.35 30.34
CA THR A 9 -49.22 -43.23 30.33
C THR A 9 -49.72 -44.67 30.26
N VAL A 10 -49.28 -45.40 29.23
CA VAL A 10 -49.63 -46.82 29.07
C VAL A 10 -48.46 -47.65 29.58
N ASP A 11 -48.74 -48.53 30.54
CA ASP A 11 -47.75 -49.46 31.07
C ASP A 11 -47.78 -50.76 30.27
N LEU A 12 -46.65 -51.03 29.62
CA LEU A 12 -46.42 -52.19 28.76
C LEU A 12 -45.50 -53.23 29.43
N SER A 13 -45.13 -53.04 30.70
CA SER A 13 -44.19 -53.92 31.41
C SER A 13 -44.78 -55.27 31.86
N GLY A 14 -46.09 -55.48 31.70
CA GLY A 14 -46.78 -56.72 32.01
C GLY A 14 -47.37 -57.44 30.78
N THR A 15 -47.73 -58.71 30.94
CA THR A 15 -48.30 -59.56 29.86
C THR A 15 -49.68 -59.11 29.33
N LYS A 16 -50.31 -58.12 29.98
CA LYS A 16 -51.50 -57.42 29.46
C LYS A 16 -51.33 -55.90 29.67
N PRO A 17 -51.35 -55.08 28.60
CA PRO A 17 -51.25 -53.63 28.71
C PRO A 17 -52.34 -53.04 29.61
N LYS A 18 -51.98 -52.07 30.46
CA LYS A 18 -52.94 -51.32 31.29
C LYS A 18 -52.73 -49.81 31.10
N ALA A 19 -53.83 -49.08 30.90
CA ALA A 19 -53.81 -47.63 30.93
C ALA A 19 -53.70 -47.17 32.39
N LEU A 20 -52.63 -46.45 32.74
CA LEU A 20 -52.49 -45.83 34.06
C LEU A 20 -53.08 -44.42 34.00
N THR A 21 -54.40 -44.32 34.16
CA THR A 21 -55.13 -43.05 34.30
C THR A 21 -56.13 -43.12 35.45
N ARG A 22 -56.34 -42.00 36.14
CA ARG A 22 -57.28 -41.88 37.27
C ARG A 22 -58.73 -41.60 36.86
N ARG A 23 -59.00 -41.36 35.56
CA ARG A 23 -60.36 -41.09 35.03
C ARG A 23 -60.55 -41.77 33.67
N LEU A 24 -61.37 -42.81 33.64
CA LEU A 24 -61.71 -43.62 32.46
C LEU A 24 -63.03 -43.16 31.80
N ASP A 25 -63.77 -42.33 32.51
CA ASP A 25 -65.07 -41.73 32.24
C ASP A 25 -65.07 -40.71 31.07
N HIS A 26 -63.90 -40.46 30.46
CA HIS A 26 -63.76 -39.62 29.27
C HIS A 26 -63.70 -40.39 27.95
N LEU A 27 -63.72 -41.73 27.98
CA LEU A 27 -63.75 -42.56 26.78
C LEU A 27 -65.18 -43.01 26.49
N ARG A 28 -65.61 -42.90 25.22
CA ARG A 28 -66.92 -43.40 24.79
C ARG A 28 -66.94 -44.93 24.78
N PRO A 29 -68.10 -45.58 24.98
CA PRO A 29 -68.20 -47.04 24.93
C PRO A 29 -67.68 -47.58 23.58
N GLY A 30 -66.75 -48.53 23.64
CA GLY A 30 -66.10 -49.13 22.46
C GLY A 30 -64.78 -48.46 22.04
N GLU A 31 -64.51 -47.22 22.45
CA GLU A 31 -63.34 -46.45 22.01
C GLU A 31 -62.02 -47.02 22.54
N LEU A 32 -62.03 -47.56 23.77
CA LEU A 32 -60.92 -48.32 24.35
C LEU A 32 -60.70 -49.65 23.61
N THR A 33 -61.78 -50.31 23.17
CA THR A 33 -61.72 -51.56 22.41
C THR A 33 -61.19 -51.32 21.01
N THR A 34 -61.65 -50.28 20.31
CA THR A 34 -61.13 -49.86 19.00
C THR A 34 -59.67 -49.44 19.07
N LEU A 35 -59.26 -48.72 20.13
CA LEU A 35 -57.84 -48.40 20.36
C LEU A 35 -56.97 -49.64 20.57
N LEU A 36 -57.49 -50.65 21.27
CA LEU A 36 -56.80 -51.92 21.51
C LEU A 36 -56.86 -52.89 20.32
N GLU A 37 -57.89 -52.82 19.47
CA GLU A 37 -58.05 -53.60 18.24
C GLU A 37 -57.18 -53.06 17.10
N THR A 38 -57.08 -51.72 17.00
CA THR A 38 -56.14 -51.02 16.09
C THR A 38 -54.69 -51.33 16.45
N ASP A 39 -54.40 -51.57 17.73
CA ASP A 39 -53.06 -51.96 18.21
C ASP A 39 -52.81 -53.49 18.16
N ARG A 40 -53.85 -54.30 17.88
CA ARG A 40 -53.78 -55.78 17.80
C ARG A 40 -53.86 -56.35 16.37
N GLY A 41 -53.89 -55.51 15.34
CA GLY A 41 -53.64 -55.92 13.94
C GLY A 41 -54.59 -56.98 13.37
N THR A 42 -55.91 -56.77 13.44
CA THR A 42 -56.91 -57.68 12.83
C THR A 42 -57.61 -57.10 11.59
N THR A 43 -56.90 -56.32 10.79
CA THR A 43 -57.31 -56.03 9.40
C THR A 43 -56.69 -57.09 8.47
N THR A 44 -57.48 -57.64 7.55
CA THR A 44 -57.05 -58.68 6.59
C THR A 44 -56.04 -58.19 5.53
N HIS A 45 -55.60 -56.94 5.63
CA HIS A 45 -54.48 -56.37 4.89
C HIS A 45 -53.56 -55.60 5.85
N GLU A 46 -52.24 -55.85 5.78
CA GLU A 46 -51.25 -55.27 6.70
C GLU A 46 -51.14 -53.74 6.52
N VAL A 47 -51.55 -52.92 7.48
CA VAL A 47 -51.18 -51.48 7.60
C VAL A 47 -51.28 -51.14 9.09
N ASP A 48 -50.31 -50.45 9.67
CA ASP A 48 -50.24 -50.32 11.13
C ASP A 48 -50.65 -48.95 11.72
N ARG A 49 -50.49 -47.75 11.11
CA ARG A 49 -50.95 -46.45 11.75
C ARG A 49 -51.12 -45.21 10.83
N CYS A 50 -52.06 -44.27 11.13
CA CYS A 50 -52.37 -43.00 10.38
C CYS A 50 -52.36 -41.67 11.22
N LEU A 51 -52.01 -40.50 10.65
CA LEU A 51 -51.86 -39.17 11.32
C LEU A 51 -52.20 -37.96 10.40
N ARG A 52 -53.00 -36.97 10.84
CA ARG A 52 -53.46 -35.82 10.00
C ARG A 52 -52.50 -34.62 10.04
N LEU A 53 -52.22 -34.01 8.90
CA LEU A 53 -51.22 -32.93 8.74
C LEU A 53 -51.82 -31.55 8.37
N ALA A 54 -52.93 -31.49 7.63
CA ALA A 54 -53.63 -30.25 7.21
C ALA A 54 -55.09 -30.57 6.80
N PRO A 55 -55.96 -29.58 6.49
CA PRO A 55 -57.21 -29.83 5.76
C PRO A 55 -56.89 -30.59 4.46
N ASN A 56 -57.51 -31.74 4.26
CA ASN A 56 -57.26 -32.65 3.15
C ASN A 56 -55.88 -33.35 3.10
N ARG A 57 -55.13 -33.49 4.21
CA ARG A 57 -53.76 -34.10 4.19
C ARG A 57 -53.42 -35.00 5.41
N TRP A 58 -52.81 -36.18 5.20
CA TRP A 58 -52.51 -37.22 6.22
C TRP A 58 -51.17 -37.99 5.99
N ALA A 59 -50.68 -38.76 6.96
CA ALA A 59 -49.48 -39.61 6.94
C ALA A 59 -49.76 -41.01 7.54
N VAL A 60 -49.20 -42.10 7.00
CA VAL A 60 -49.57 -43.50 7.38
C VAL A 60 -48.37 -44.46 7.24
N GLY A 61 -48.26 -45.50 8.08
CA GLY A 61 -47.14 -46.44 8.08
C GLY A 61 -47.47 -47.93 8.34
N ARG A 62 -46.57 -48.82 7.91
CA ARG A 62 -46.65 -50.30 7.96
C ARG A 62 -45.41 -50.90 8.64
N ARG A 63 -45.57 -51.84 9.57
CA ARG A 63 -44.47 -52.49 10.31
C ARG A 63 -43.96 -53.73 9.57
N ARG A 64 -42.65 -53.93 9.56
CA ARG A 64 -41.97 -55.18 9.15
C ARG A 64 -40.93 -55.52 10.20
N GLY A 65 -41.17 -56.60 10.94
CA GLY A 65 -40.36 -56.97 12.11
C GLY A 65 -40.38 -55.88 13.19
N ASP A 66 -39.19 -55.46 13.62
CA ASP A 66 -38.93 -54.43 14.63
C ASP A 66 -38.92 -52.98 14.06
N ARG A 67 -39.21 -52.79 12.76
CA ARG A 67 -39.15 -51.49 12.08
C ARG A 67 -40.46 -51.10 11.38
N THR A 68 -40.68 -49.81 11.14
CA THR A 68 -41.93 -49.27 10.55
C THR A 68 -41.64 -48.31 9.39
N VAL A 69 -42.36 -48.47 8.28
CA VAL A 69 -42.22 -47.70 7.03
C VAL A 69 -43.36 -46.69 6.91
N TRP A 70 -43.10 -45.40 6.65
CA TRP A 70 -44.08 -44.28 6.63
C TRP A 70 -44.09 -43.48 5.32
N ARG A 71 -45.19 -42.77 5.05
CA ARG A 71 -45.63 -42.33 3.69
C ARG A 71 -46.51 -40.97 3.98
N ILE A 72 -46.69 -39.89 3.12
CA ILE A 72 -47.81 -38.82 3.23
C ILE A 72 -48.93 -38.86 2.10
N ILE A 73 -50.22 -38.43 2.30
CA ILE A 73 -51.45 -38.45 1.39
C ILE A 73 -52.41 -37.25 1.45
N ASP A 74 -53.24 -37.08 0.40
CA ASP A 74 -54.48 -36.27 0.41
C ASP A 74 -55.77 -37.04 0.81
N GLU A 75 -56.88 -36.34 1.05
CA GLU A 75 -58.17 -36.91 1.52
C GLU A 75 -58.95 -37.71 0.46
N GLY A 76 -58.72 -37.47 -0.84
CA GLY A 76 -59.26 -38.31 -1.91
C GLY A 76 -58.51 -39.64 -2.06
N GLN A 77 -57.21 -39.62 -1.75
CA GLN A 77 -56.32 -40.78 -1.74
C GLN A 77 -56.47 -41.61 -0.47
N LEU A 78 -56.85 -41.00 0.66
CA LEU A 78 -57.19 -41.62 1.94
C LEU A 78 -58.31 -42.67 1.82
N ALA A 79 -59.27 -42.46 0.92
CA ALA A 79 -60.39 -43.36 0.69
C ALA A 79 -60.03 -44.60 -0.15
N ARG A 80 -58.92 -44.58 -0.90
CA ARG A 80 -58.52 -45.66 -1.83
C ARG A 80 -57.40 -46.54 -1.32
N LEU A 81 -56.62 -46.03 -0.40
CA LEU A 81 -55.67 -46.71 0.43
C LEU A 81 -55.69 -45.82 1.69
N GLY A 82 -55.62 -46.39 2.90
CA GLY A 82 -55.27 -45.61 4.09
C GLY A 82 -53.82 -45.15 3.95
N HIS A 83 -53.55 -44.39 2.89
CA HIS A 83 -52.36 -44.44 2.06
C HIS A 83 -51.24 -43.69 2.70
N PRO A 84 -49.97 -43.84 2.23
CA PRO A 84 -49.30 -42.67 1.60
C PRO A 84 -47.94 -42.61 0.82
N ALA A 85 -47.79 -43.10 -0.40
CA ALA A 85 -46.48 -43.17 -1.13
C ALA A 85 -46.75 -42.58 -2.43
N TRP A 86 -47.32 -41.40 -2.39
CA TRP A 86 -46.91 -40.48 -3.39
C TRP A 86 -45.57 -39.82 -3.07
N LEU A 87 -45.00 -40.02 -1.87
CA LEU A 87 -43.54 -39.89 -1.72
C LEU A 87 -42.79 -40.81 -2.71
N TRP A 88 -43.38 -41.97 -3.05
CA TRP A 88 -42.82 -43.00 -3.95
C TRP A 88 -43.82 -43.52 -5.00
N THR A 89 -44.77 -42.70 -5.51
CA THR A 89 -45.75 -43.18 -6.54
C THR A 89 -45.21 -43.04 -7.96
N LYS A 90 -43.95 -42.65 -8.10
CA LYS A 90 -43.22 -42.46 -9.34
C LYS A 90 -43.17 -41.05 -9.94
N ASP A 91 -42.00 -40.55 -10.36
CA ASP A 91 -40.62 -41.11 -10.09
C ASP A 91 -39.40 -40.19 -10.36
N TRP A 92 -39.50 -38.89 -10.70
CA TRP A 92 -38.26 -38.10 -10.91
C TRP A 92 -38.05 -37.17 -9.72
N TRP A 93 -36.95 -37.42 -9.00
CA TRP A 93 -36.48 -36.79 -7.74
C TRP A 93 -37.27 -37.28 -6.50
N PHE A 94 -36.90 -38.37 -5.83
CA PHE A 94 -35.61 -38.74 -5.22
C PHE A 94 -35.29 -40.22 -5.52
N ASP A 95 -34.17 -40.54 -6.19
CA ASP A 95 -33.63 -41.91 -6.25
C ASP A 95 -32.09 -41.92 -6.48
N PRO A 96 -31.27 -42.33 -5.49
CA PRO A 96 -29.86 -42.65 -5.73
C PRO A 96 -29.62 -44.12 -6.18
N ARG A 97 -30.69 -44.84 -6.54
CA ARG A 97 -30.80 -46.12 -7.23
C ARG A 97 -30.71 -47.37 -6.34
N VAL A 98 -31.87 -48.03 -6.17
CA VAL A 98 -32.08 -49.49 -6.04
C VAL A 98 -31.01 -50.29 -5.27
N ASP A 99 -31.26 -50.46 -3.98
CA ASP A 99 -31.59 -51.81 -3.48
C ASP A 99 -32.84 -51.66 -2.61
N GLU A 100 -33.83 -52.55 -2.81
CA GLU A 100 -35.20 -52.42 -2.28
C GLU A 100 -35.29 -52.46 -0.73
N ASP A 101 -34.17 -52.68 -0.04
CA ASP A 101 -34.08 -52.95 1.39
C ASP A 101 -33.15 -51.98 2.14
N SER A 102 -33.31 -50.66 1.95
CA SER A 102 -32.65 -49.69 2.84
C SER A 102 -33.38 -49.59 4.19
N GLU A 103 -32.87 -50.36 5.13
CA GLU A 103 -33.40 -50.64 6.46
C GLU A 103 -33.09 -49.48 7.45
N GLY A 104 -34.08 -48.65 7.82
CA GLY A 104 -33.85 -47.49 8.70
C GLY A 104 -34.96 -47.25 9.75
N PRO A 105 -34.67 -46.62 10.90
CA PRO A 105 -35.67 -46.27 11.89
C PRO A 105 -36.62 -45.17 11.37
N ALA A 106 -37.92 -45.34 11.62
CA ALA A 106 -38.95 -44.37 11.28
C ALA A 106 -38.68 -43.00 11.94
N PRO A 107 -38.72 -41.88 11.19
CA PRO A 107 -38.86 -40.58 11.79
C PRO A 107 -40.28 -40.43 12.34
N ALA A 108 -40.51 -40.87 13.57
CA ALA A 108 -41.68 -40.47 14.33
C ALA A 108 -41.59 -38.96 14.58
N ALA A 109 -42.17 -38.11 13.71
CA ALA A 109 -42.14 -36.64 13.82
C ALA A 109 -40.86 -36.16 14.53
N LEU A 110 -39.71 -36.63 14.04
CA LEU A 110 -38.50 -36.56 14.86
C LEU A 110 -38.21 -35.08 15.02
N PRO A 111 -38.07 -34.57 16.25
CA PRO A 111 -37.71 -33.18 16.45
C PRO A 111 -36.49 -32.86 15.60
N LEU A 112 -36.41 -31.64 15.08
CA LEU A 112 -35.32 -31.10 14.28
C LEU A 112 -33.96 -31.39 14.92
N ARG A 113 -33.90 -31.43 16.26
CA ARG A 113 -32.76 -31.92 17.05
C ARG A 113 -32.21 -33.26 16.58
N ASN A 114 -33.08 -34.23 16.39
CA ASN A 114 -32.73 -35.59 15.97
C ASN A 114 -32.44 -35.63 14.46
N GLN A 115 -33.20 -34.88 13.65
CA GLN A 115 -32.97 -34.80 12.21
C GLN A 115 -31.57 -34.26 11.90
N ILE A 116 -31.13 -33.20 12.59
CA ILE A 116 -29.79 -32.64 12.44
C ILE A 116 -28.72 -33.62 12.91
N ARG A 117 -28.97 -34.34 14.02
CA ARG A 117 -28.04 -35.38 14.51
C ARG A 117 -27.85 -36.49 13.49
N TYR A 118 -28.90 -36.90 12.78
CA TYR A 118 -28.79 -37.91 11.72
C TYR A 118 -28.20 -37.34 10.43
N ALA A 119 -28.45 -36.07 10.11
CA ALA A 119 -27.80 -35.35 9.02
C ALA A 119 -26.29 -35.12 9.27
N ALA A 120 -25.82 -35.26 10.53
CA ALA A 120 -24.40 -35.11 10.86
C ALA A 120 -23.47 -36.08 10.12
N GLY A 121 -24.00 -37.17 9.53
CA GLY A 121 -23.25 -38.05 8.63
C GLY A 121 -22.73 -37.39 7.34
N ILE A 122 -23.12 -36.13 7.05
CA ILE A 122 -22.48 -35.28 6.04
C ILE A 122 -21.04 -34.91 6.43
N GLY A 123 -20.73 -34.90 7.74
CA GLY A 123 -19.39 -34.70 8.26
C GLY A 123 -19.41 -34.32 9.75
N SER A 124 -20.25 -33.38 10.14
CA SER A 124 -20.53 -33.08 11.54
C SER A 124 -21.87 -32.37 11.70
N THR A 125 -22.40 -32.33 12.94
CA THR A 125 -23.57 -31.51 13.29
C THR A 125 -23.39 -30.05 12.88
N ARG A 126 -22.19 -29.49 13.08
CA ARG A 126 -21.87 -28.10 12.72
C ARG A 126 -21.93 -27.85 11.22
N LEU A 127 -21.43 -28.79 10.40
CA LEU A 127 -21.50 -28.71 8.94
C LEU A 127 -22.94 -28.85 8.45
N ALA A 128 -23.70 -29.82 8.96
CA ALA A 128 -25.11 -29.99 8.62
C ALA A 128 -25.93 -28.73 8.90
N VAL A 129 -25.70 -28.06 10.05
CA VAL A 129 -26.36 -26.79 10.39
C VAL A 129 -25.95 -25.66 9.45
N LYS A 130 -24.68 -25.57 9.05
CA LYS A 130 -24.23 -24.57 8.07
C LYS A 130 -24.89 -24.78 6.71
N VAL A 131 -24.83 -26.00 6.16
CA VAL A 131 -25.49 -26.35 4.88
C VAL A 131 -26.97 -25.99 4.90
N LEU A 132 -27.66 -26.35 5.99
CA LEU A 132 -29.06 -26.05 6.20
C LEU A 132 -29.35 -24.55 6.19
N ALA A 133 -28.52 -23.75 6.86
CA ALA A 133 -28.64 -22.30 6.84
C ALA A 133 -28.37 -21.69 5.45
N SER A 134 -27.35 -22.18 4.73
CA SER A 134 -27.04 -21.75 3.36
C SER A 134 -28.21 -22.05 2.42
N LEU A 135 -28.82 -23.22 2.54
CA LEU A 135 -30.02 -23.59 1.78
C LEU A 135 -31.19 -22.65 2.07
N VAL A 136 -31.46 -22.36 3.35
CA VAL A 136 -32.50 -21.39 3.75
C VAL A 136 -32.23 -20.02 3.13
N ALA A 137 -30.98 -19.54 3.15
CA ALA A 137 -30.61 -18.26 2.55
C ALA A 137 -30.86 -18.24 1.03
N CYS A 138 -30.43 -19.29 0.31
CA CYS A 138 -30.60 -19.36 -1.15
C CYS A 138 -32.08 -19.43 -1.55
N ILE A 139 -32.88 -20.23 -0.83
CA ILE A 139 -34.33 -20.35 -1.06
C ILE A 139 -35.03 -19.02 -0.82
N ARG A 140 -34.65 -18.28 0.22
CA ARG A 140 -35.27 -16.99 0.56
C ARG A 140 -34.90 -15.87 -0.41
N ALA A 141 -33.66 -15.88 -0.90
CA ALA A 141 -33.19 -14.92 -1.88
C ALA A 141 -33.83 -15.13 -3.27
N ASN A 142 -34.56 -16.24 -3.50
CA ASN A 142 -35.16 -16.61 -4.79
C ASN A 142 -34.14 -16.54 -5.94
N SER A 143 -32.88 -16.92 -5.68
CA SER A 143 -31.73 -16.71 -6.59
C SER A 143 -31.68 -17.68 -7.78
N GLY A 144 -32.67 -18.57 -7.90
CA GLY A 144 -32.69 -19.67 -8.84
C GLY A 144 -32.46 -21.03 -8.18
N PRO A 145 -32.15 -22.06 -8.97
CA PRO A 145 -32.01 -23.45 -8.52
C PRO A 145 -30.68 -23.66 -7.77
N VAL A 146 -30.68 -24.51 -6.72
CA VAL A 146 -29.56 -24.70 -5.78
C VAL A 146 -29.12 -26.16 -5.75
N ALA A 147 -27.82 -26.43 -5.78
CA ALA A 147 -27.26 -27.78 -5.70
C ALA A 147 -26.30 -27.92 -4.51
N VAL A 148 -26.49 -28.96 -3.70
CA VAL A 148 -25.64 -29.31 -2.56
C VAL A 148 -24.70 -30.43 -2.98
N ARG A 149 -23.41 -30.11 -3.11
CA ARG A 149 -22.39 -31.11 -3.42
C ARG A 149 -22.04 -31.89 -2.15
N MET A 150 -22.15 -33.21 -2.21
CA MET A 150 -21.74 -34.13 -1.14
C MET A 150 -20.81 -35.20 -1.73
N SER A 151 -19.93 -35.78 -0.90
CA SER A 151 -19.08 -36.85 -1.39
C SER A 151 -19.91 -38.09 -1.78
N PRO A 152 -19.45 -38.90 -2.75
CA PRO A 152 -20.13 -40.13 -3.13
C PRO A 152 -20.37 -41.08 -1.95
N GLU A 153 -19.45 -41.12 -0.97
CA GLU A 153 -19.57 -41.94 0.23
C GLU A 153 -20.74 -41.49 1.12
N VAL A 154 -20.98 -40.19 1.23
CA VAL A 154 -22.11 -39.63 1.99
C VAL A 154 -23.43 -39.95 1.31
N LEU A 155 -23.48 -39.89 -0.03
CA LEU A 155 -24.66 -40.22 -0.82
C LEU A 155 -24.98 -41.73 -0.79
N GLY A 156 -23.96 -42.58 -0.81
CA GLY A 156 -24.08 -44.04 -0.70
C GLY A 156 -24.21 -44.56 0.74
N SER A 157 -24.20 -43.69 1.75
CA SER A 157 -24.24 -44.11 3.14
C SER A 157 -25.58 -44.75 3.51
N PRO A 158 -25.59 -45.93 4.18
CA PRO A 158 -26.81 -46.63 4.61
C PRO A 158 -27.59 -45.85 5.68
N SER A 159 -26.95 -44.88 6.34
CA SER A 159 -27.60 -43.95 7.29
C SER A 159 -28.37 -42.81 6.61
N HIS A 160 -28.21 -42.66 5.28
CA HIS A 160 -28.86 -41.67 4.43
C HIS A 160 -28.84 -40.22 4.97
N PRO A 161 -27.66 -39.66 5.25
CA PRO A 161 -27.55 -38.33 5.86
C PRO A 161 -28.13 -37.21 4.97
N SER A 162 -28.12 -37.37 3.64
CA SER A 162 -28.77 -36.46 2.69
C SER A 162 -30.29 -36.40 2.87
N ARG A 163 -30.96 -37.55 3.14
CA ARG A 163 -32.40 -37.60 3.44
C ARG A 163 -32.73 -36.82 4.71
N TRP A 164 -31.90 -36.98 5.74
CA TRP A 164 -32.08 -36.28 7.01
C TRP A 164 -31.89 -34.77 6.88
N LEU A 165 -30.96 -34.32 6.03
CA LEU A 165 -30.80 -32.90 5.71
C LEU A 165 -32.04 -32.33 5.01
N VAL A 166 -32.61 -33.05 4.03
CA VAL A 166 -33.84 -32.62 3.34
C VAL A 166 -35.00 -32.51 4.32
N LEU A 167 -35.16 -33.47 5.22
CA LEU A 167 -36.17 -33.42 6.27
C LEU A 167 -35.96 -32.23 7.22
N ALA A 168 -34.70 -31.95 7.61
CA ALA A 168 -34.35 -30.78 8.41
C ALA A 168 -34.69 -29.47 7.70
N LEU A 169 -34.41 -29.38 6.39
CA LEU A 169 -34.77 -28.22 5.56
C LEU A 169 -36.28 -27.98 5.54
N LEU A 170 -37.07 -29.02 5.25
CA LEU A 170 -38.52 -28.91 5.25
C LEU A 170 -39.08 -28.51 6.62
N THR A 171 -38.43 -28.95 7.71
CA THR A 171 -38.82 -28.59 9.08
C THR A 171 -38.50 -27.13 9.41
N CYS A 172 -37.41 -26.57 8.88
CA CYS A 172 -37.03 -25.17 9.08
C CYS A 172 -37.85 -24.17 8.26
N LEU A 173 -38.46 -24.62 7.17
CA LEU A 173 -39.22 -23.75 6.26
C LEU A 173 -40.72 -23.69 6.62
N PRO A 174 -41.39 -22.54 6.41
CA PRO A 174 -42.83 -22.44 6.61
C PRO A 174 -43.61 -23.23 5.54
N PRO A 175 -44.84 -23.71 5.84
CA PRO A 175 -45.63 -24.53 4.91
C PRO A 175 -45.78 -23.95 3.50
N SER A 176 -46.03 -22.64 3.39
CA SER A 176 -46.17 -21.93 2.11
C SER A 176 -44.92 -22.02 1.21
N ARG A 177 -43.72 -22.07 1.80
CA ARG A 177 -42.45 -22.22 1.06
C ARG A 177 -42.13 -23.67 0.74
N ARG A 178 -42.75 -24.64 1.42
CA ARG A 178 -42.58 -26.07 1.13
C ARG A 178 -43.30 -26.45 -0.16
N GLU A 179 -44.43 -25.81 -0.45
CA GLU A 179 -45.26 -26.11 -1.62
C GLU A 179 -44.59 -25.69 -2.94
N SER A 180 -43.71 -24.69 -2.91
CA SER A 180 -42.97 -24.20 -4.09
C SER A 180 -41.61 -24.88 -4.31
N LEU A 181 -41.22 -25.82 -3.43
CA LEU A 181 -39.93 -26.49 -3.49
C LEU A 181 -39.98 -27.79 -4.29
N ARG A 182 -38.95 -28.02 -5.11
CA ARG A 182 -38.69 -29.28 -5.80
C ARG A 182 -37.32 -29.83 -5.33
N LEU A 183 -37.29 -31.05 -4.79
CA LEU A 183 -36.13 -31.60 -4.07
C LEU A 183 -35.58 -32.87 -4.71
N ALA A 184 -34.28 -32.96 -5.01
CA ALA A 184 -33.62 -34.11 -5.65
C ALA A 184 -32.38 -34.63 -4.93
N VAL A 185 -32.01 -35.87 -5.26
CA VAL A 185 -30.63 -36.38 -5.17
C VAL A 185 -30.26 -36.94 -6.55
N GLY A 186 -29.11 -36.55 -7.11
CA GLY A 186 -28.67 -36.89 -8.47
C GLY A 186 -28.64 -35.67 -9.39
N GLU A 187 -28.40 -35.86 -10.69
CA GLU A 187 -28.25 -34.78 -11.69
C GLU A 187 -29.55 -34.48 -12.42
N PRO A 188 -30.02 -33.21 -12.40
CA PRO A 188 -31.19 -32.91 -13.20
C PRO A 188 -31.24 -31.52 -13.82
N GLU A 189 -32.20 -31.31 -14.74
CA GLU A 189 -32.42 -30.03 -15.41
C GLU A 189 -33.12 -29.01 -14.50
N PRO A 190 -32.62 -27.76 -14.43
CA PRO A 190 -33.22 -26.71 -13.64
C PRO A 190 -34.56 -26.24 -14.22
N ASP A 191 -35.56 -26.05 -13.36
CA ASP A 191 -36.88 -25.50 -13.71
C ASP A 191 -36.97 -24.03 -13.28
N PRO A 192 -37.17 -23.08 -14.22
CA PRO A 192 -37.21 -21.66 -13.92
C PRO A 192 -38.47 -21.21 -13.16
N GLU A 193 -39.53 -22.03 -13.10
CA GLU A 193 -40.80 -21.69 -12.43
C GLU A 193 -40.86 -22.16 -10.97
N ARG A 194 -39.87 -22.92 -10.49
CA ARG A 194 -39.85 -23.53 -9.15
C ARG A 194 -38.50 -23.29 -8.45
N VAL A 195 -38.51 -23.44 -7.13
CA VAL A 195 -37.25 -23.41 -6.36
C VAL A 195 -36.72 -24.83 -6.27
N ASP A 196 -35.72 -25.13 -7.10
CA ASP A 196 -35.07 -26.43 -7.12
C ASP A 196 -33.97 -26.52 -6.08
N VAL A 197 -33.93 -27.64 -5.34
CA VAL A 197 -32.84 -27.99 -4.44
C VAL A 197 -32.42 -29.42 -4.75
N VAL A 198 -31.19 -29.59 -5.20
CA VAL A 198 -30.65 -30.87 -5.67
C VAL A 198 -29.46 -31.23 -4.80
N ILE A 199 -29.24 -32.52 -4.51
CA ILE A 199 -28.02 -33.00 -3.84
C ILE A 199 -27.24 -33.90 -4.81
N VAL A 200 -25.98 -33.55 -5.07
CA VAL A 200 -25.17 -34.11 -6.17
C VAL A 200 -23.79 -34.53 -5.69
N ALA A 201 -23.15 -35.44 -6.42
CA ALA A 201 -21.74 -35.79 -6.19
C ALA A 201 -20.78 -34.75 -6.81
N ASP A 202 -21.16 -34.24 -7.98
CA ASP A 202 -20.33 -33.37 -8.82
C ASP A 202 -21.00 -32.01 -9.06
N ASN A 203 -20.27 -31.08 -9.66
CA ASN A 203 -20.80 -29.75 -9.99
C ASN A 203 -21.89 -29.85 -11.06
N THR A 204 -23.04 -29.22 -10.83
CA THR A 204 -24.18 -29.22 -11.77
C THR A 204 -24.32 -27.86 -12.44
N PRO A 205 -24.12 -27.75 -13.77
CA PRO A 205 -24.28 -26.50 -14.50
C PRO A 205 -25.69 -25.91 -14.34
N GLY A 206 -25.78 -24.59 -14.17
CA GLY A 206 -27.06 -23.89 -14.01
C GLY A 206 -27.60 -23.83 -12.58
N PHE A 207 -26.96 -24.50 -11.61
CA PHE A 207 -27.31 -24.44 -10.19
C PHE A 207 -26.32 -23.59 -9.39
N GLN A 208 -26.82 -22.90 -8.38
CA GLN A 208 -25.96 -22.32 -7.34
C GLN A 208 -25.41 -23.44 -6.46
N MET A 209 -24.09 -23.61 -6.47
CA MET A 209 -23.43 -24.69 -5.74
C MET A 209 -23.21 -24.34 -4.26
N ILE A 210 -23.61 -25.26 -3.37
CA ILE A 210 -23.27 -25.31 -1.94
C ILE A 210 -22.40 -26.54 -1.73
N ASP A 211 -21.13 -26.35 -1.41
CA ASP A 211 -20.26 -27.49 -1.04
C ASP A 211 -20.54 -27.90 0.41
N ALA A 212 -20.97 -29.14 0.65
CA ALA A 212 -21.27 -29.60 2.01
C ALA A 212 -20.01 -29.76 2.88
N ALA A 213 -18.83 -29.92 2.26
CA ALA A 213 -17.56 -29.97 2.98
C ALA A 213 -17.09 -28.58 3.44
N ASP A 214 -17.38 -27.54 2.66
CA ASP A 214 -17.12 -26.14 2.98
C ASP A 214 -18.32 -25.24 2.65
N PRO A 215 -19.40 -25.34 3.46
CA PRO A 215 -20.63 -24.63 3.16
C PRO A 215 -20.44 -23.12 3.33
N PRO A 216 -20.93 -22.31 2.37
CA PRO A 216 -20.86 -20.86 2.46
C PRO A 216 -21.63 -20.37 3.69
N GLY A 217 -21.24 -19.22 4.23
CA GLY A 217 -22.00 -18.59 5.32
C GLY A 217 -23.41 -18.18 4.86
N GLU A 218 -24.28 -17.88 5.82
CA GLU A 218 -25.64 -17.38 5.57
C GLU A 218 -25.72 -15.99 4.90
N GLY A 219 -24.56 -15.33 4.70
CA GLY A 219 -24.50 -13.97 4.18
C GLY A 219 -25.25 -12.98 5.07
N ASP A 220 -26.16 -12.24 4.44
CA ASP A 220 -26.93 -11.17 5.09
C ASP A 220 -28.37 -11.59 5.44
N ASP A 221 -28.74 -12.85 5.19
CA ASP A 221 -30.08 -13.35 5.48
C ASP A 221 -30.28 -13.61 6.99
N LEU A 222 -31.14 -12.80 7.60
CA LEU A 222 -31.42 -12.82 9.05
C LEU A 222 -32.11 -14.11 9.51
N VAL A 223 -32.81 -14.81 8.63
CA VAL A 223 -33.52 -16.05 8.96
C VAL A 223 -32.58 -17.23 8.92
N ALA A 224 -31.75 -17.31 7.89
CA ALA A 224 -30.65 -18.27 7.85
C ALA A 224 -29.70 -18.07 9.04
N TYR A 225 -29.41 -16.81 9.42
CA TYR A 225 -28.71 -16.47 10.65
C TYR A 225 -29.44 -17.03 11.89
N PHE A 226 -30.76 -16.82 12.01
CA PHE A 226 -31.57 -17.32 13.11
C PHE A 226 -31.50 -18.85 13.22
N VAL A 227 -31.75 -19.55 12.11
CA VAL A 227 -31.71 -21.01 12.01
C VAL A 227 -30.34 -21.50 12.46
N ARG A 228 -29.26 -20.98 11.87
CA ARG A 228 -27.90 -21.41 12.20
C ARG A 228 -27.60 -21.28 13.69
N ASN A 229 -27.78 -20.08 14.26
CA ASN A 229 -27.33 -19.82 15.62
C ASN A 229 -28.20 -20.51 16.68
N ARG A 230 -29.52 -20.64 16.46
CA ARG A 230 -30.38 -21.42 17.36
C ARG A 230 -30.04 -22.90 17.37
N LEU A 231 -29.73 -23.47 16.20
CA LEU A 231 -29.34 -24.86 16.09
C LEU A 231 -27.96 -25.13 16.71
N LEU A 232 -26.99 -24.23 16.52
CA LEU A 232 -25.69 -24.34 17.18
C LEU A 232 -25.79 -24.16 18.71
N ALA A 233 -26.74 -23.35 19.18
CA ALA A 233 -27.08 -23.24 20.60
C ALA A 233 -27.92 -24.42 21.13
N ASN A 234 -28.17 -25.45 20.32
CA ASN A 234 -28.94 -26.65 20.68
C ASN A 234 -30.40 -26.33 21.12
N ASP A 235 -31.01 -25.33 20.47
CA ASP A 235 -32.41 -24.90 20.61
C ASP A 235 -33.20 -25.05 19.28
N PRO A 236 -33.34 -26.27 18.75
CA PRO A 236 -34.09 -26.55 17.53
C PRO A 236 -35.59 -26.30 17.65
N GLU A 237 -36.15 -26.41 18.85
CA GLU A 237 -37.58 -26.18 19.09
C GLU A 237 -37.98 -24.72 18.81
N ALA A 238 -37.08 -23.76 19.03
CA ALA A 238 -37.29 -22.37 18.64
C ALA A 238 -37.36 -22.16 17.11
N VAL A 239 -36.61 -22.96 16.34
CA VAL A 239 -36.63 -22.92 14.87
C VAL A 239 -37.92 -23.52 14.34
N GLU A 240 -38.32 -24.68 14.85
CA GLU A 240 -39.60 -25.32 14.52
C GLU A 240 -40.79 -24.40 14.83
N SER A 241 -40.77 -23.80 16.02
CA SER A 241 -41.81 -22.84 16.43
C SER A 241 -41.87 -21.63 15.52
N ALA A 242 -40.73 -21.12 15.07
CA ALA A 242 -40.69 -19.95 14.19
C ALA A 242 -41.16 -20.25 12.76
N ALA A 243 -40.91 -21.46 12.24
CA ALA A 243 -41.41 -21.90 10.95
C ALA A 243 -42.95 -21.97 10.88
N LEU A 244 -43.61 -22.12 12.04
CA LEU A 244 -45.08 -22.21 12.15
C LEU A 244 -45.77 -20.87 12.46
N ARG A 245 -45.03 -19.78 12.70
CA ARG A 245 -45.59 -18.48 13.13
C ARG A 245 -46.26 -17.65 12.02
N GLN A 246 -46.48 -18.20 10.82
CA GLN A 246 -46.82 -17.42 9.62
C GLN A 246 -48.31 -17.31 9.27
N ASP A 247 -49.23 -17.67 10.18
CA ASP A 247 -50.69 -17.55 9.98
C ASP A 247 -51.28 -16.28 10.65
N GLU A 248 -50.81 -15.08 10.30
CA GLU A 248 -51.62 -13.87 10.51
C GLU A 248 -52.35 -13.53 9.19
N PRO A 249 -53.67 -13.76 9.09
CA PRO A 249 -54.43 -13.45 7.89
C PRO A 249 -54.48 -11.92 7.70
N GLY A 250 -53.90 -11.41 6.62
CA GLY A 250 -54.10 -10.01 6.21
C GLY A 250 -52.88 -9.23 5.69
N THR A 251 -51.65 -9.77 5.75
CA THR A 251 -50.49 -9.10 5.14
C THR A 251 -50.23 -9.66 3.74
N SER A 252 -50.99 -9.17 2.76
CA SER A 252 -50.66 -9.29 1.34
C SER A 252 -49.47 -8.39 0.99
N ASP A 253 -48.50 -8.96 0.29
CA ASP A 253 -47.22 -8.41 -0.18
C ASP A 253 -46.05 -8.37 0.84
N GLY A 254 -45.32 -9.49 0.99
CA GLY A 254 -44.03 -9.52 1.71
C GLY A 254 -43.61 -10.90 2.24
N ASP A 255 -42.36 -11.01 2.72
CA ASP A 255 -41.84 -12.22 3.38
C ASP A 255 -42.13 -12.22 4.89
N ALA A 256 -43.39 -12.51 5.27
CA ALA A 256 -43.87 -12.39 6.65
C ALA A 256 -43.08 -13.23 7.69
N TRP A 257 -42.46 -14.34 7.27
CA TRP A 257 -41.57 -15.16 8.08
C TRP A 257 -40.28 -14.41 8.40
N GLY A 258 -39.68 -13.80 7.38
CA GLY A 258 -38.55 -12.89 7.53
C GLY A 258 -38.87 -11.73 8.46
N ASP A 259 -40.04 -11.10 8.30
CA ASP A 259 -40.46 -9.99 9.15
C ASP A 259 -40.67 -10.41 10.61
N ALA A 260 -41.24 -11.58 10.86
CA ALA A 260 -41.39 -12.12 12.21
C ALA A 260 -40.04 -12.39 12.88
N ILE A 261 -39.10 -13.03 12.17
CA ILE A 261 -37.74 -13.26 12.67
C ILE A 261 -36.98 -11.95 12.86
N LYS A 262 -37.09 -11.02 11.91
CA LYS A 262 -36.50 -9.69 11.99
C LYS A 262 -37.00 -8.96 13.23
N ARG A 263 -38.31 -8.99 13.51
CA ARG A 263 -38.89 -8.43 14.76
C ARG A 263 -38.27 -9.06 16.01
N LEU A 264 -38.08 -10.38 16.05
CA LEU A 264 -37.45 -11.08 17.19
C LEU A 264 -35.99 -10.65 17.38
N ILE A 265 -35.19 -10.68 16.31
CA ILE A 265 -33.78 -10.29 16.35
C ILE A 265 -33.65 -8.83 16.78
N ARG A 266 -34.51 -7.96 16.23
CA ARG A 266 -34.61 -6.53 16.54
C ARG A 266 -34.88 -6.28 18.03
N SER A 267 -35.83 -7.02 18.63
CA SER A 267 -36.19 -6.87 20.05
C SER A 267 -35.13 -7.37 21.03
N GLY A 268 -34.10 -8.06 20.55
CA GLY A 268 -33.05 -8.62 21.41
C GLY A 268 -33.46 -9.98 21.99
N VAL A 269 -32.79 -11.04 21.56
CA VAL A 269 -32.95 -12.39 22.09
C VAL A 269 -31.63 -12.82 22.70
N PRO A 270 -31.58 -13.10 24.02
CA PRO A 270 -30.36 -13.53 24.70
C PRO A 270 -29.71 -14.73 24.00
N GLY A 271 -28.41 -14.64 23.72
CA GLY A 271 -27.65 -15.71 23.07
C GLY A 271 -27.91 -15.87 21.57
N LEU A 272 -28.74 -15.01 20.96
CA LEU A 272 -29.00 -14.98 19.52
C LEU A 272 -28.72 -13.61 18.89
N SER A 273 -29.20 -12.53 19.49
CA SER A 273 -28.96 -11.16 19.01
C SER A 273 -28.52 -10.19 20.11
N THR A 274 -28.62 -10.62 21.37
CA THR A 274 -28.06 -9.94 22.54
C THR A 274 -26.93 -10.79 23.11
N PRO A 275 -25.65 -10.36 22.98
CA PRO A 275 -24.53 -11.12 23.52
C PRO A 275 -24.51 -11.04 25.04
N THR A 276 -24.25 -12.16 25.71
CA THR A 276 -24.01 -12.17 27.16
C THR A 276 -22.54 -11.90 27.45
N GLU A 277 -22.20 -11.47 28.67
CA GLU A 277 -20.81 -11.25 29.10
C GLU A 277 -19.94 -12.50 28.86
N HIS A 278 -20.49 -13.69 29.13
CA HIS A 278 -19.81 -14.95 28.87
C HIS A 278 -19.49 -15.17 27.37
N VAL A 279 -20.41 -14.83 26.47
CA VAL A 279 -20.19 -14.96 25.01
C VAL A 279 -19.16 -13.94 24.54
N ILE A 280 -19.21 -12.70 25.02
CA ILE A 280 -18.21 -11.68 24.67
C ILE A 280 -16.80 -12.17 25.07
N GLU A 281 -16.67 -12.74 26.26
CA GLU A 281 -15.38 -13.19 26.79
C GLU A 281 -14.83 -14.44 26.09
N GLN A 282 -15.68 -15.44 25.82
CA GLN A 282 -15.26 -16.77 25.33
C GLN A 282 -15.35 -16.91 23.80
N ASP A 283 -16.28 -16.22 23.15
CA ASP A 283 -16.51 -16.31 21.69
C ASP A 283 -16.87 -14.93 21.09
N PRO A 284 -15.88 -14.02 21.01
CA PRO A 284 -16.10 -12.66 20.51
C PRO A 284 -16.56 -12.62 19.04
N GLU A 285 -16.25 -13.64 18.24
CA GLU A 285 -16.73 -13.74 16.85
C GLU A 285 -18.25 -13.91 16.80
N SER A 286 -18.80 -14.80 17.64
CA SER A 286 -20.25 -14.94 17.76
C SER A 286 -20.88 -13.66 18.30
N ALA A 287 -20.27 -13.00 19.28
CA ALA A 287 -20.78 -11.72 19.79
C ALA A 287 -20.84 -10.62 18.71
N VAL A 288 -19.82 -10.52 17.85
CA VAL A 288 -19.80 -9.61 16.68
C VAL A 288 -20.96 -9.92 15.74
N ARG A 289 -21.17 -11.19 15.39
CA ARG A 289 -22.27 -11.61 14.50
C ARG A 289 -23.65 -11.30 15.10
N MET A 290 -23.83 -11.46 16.42
CA MET A 290 -25.07 -11.09 17.12
C MET A 290 -25.40 -9.61 16.97
N ILE A 291 -24.42 -8.73 17.19
CA ILE A 291 -24.62 -7.28 17.05
C ILE A 291 -24.89 -6.89 15.60
N VAL A 292 -24.15 -7.44 14.63
CA VAL A 292 -24.38 -7.19 13.20
C VAL A 292 -25.80 -7.60 12.79
N ALA A 293 -26.26 -8.78 13.23
CA ALA A 293 -27.62 -9.24 12.96
C ALA A 293 -28.67 -8.31 13.58
N ARG A 294 -28.45 -7.84 14.82
CA ARG A 294 -29.34 -6.90 15.51
C ARG A 294 -29.42 -5.54 14.79
N ILE A 295 -28.30 -5.02 14.31
CA ILE A 295 -28.24 -3.79 13.52
C ILE A 295 -29.03 -3.92 12.22
N ARG A 296 -28.78 -5.00 11.46
CA ARG A 296 -29.46 -5.32 10.19
C ARG A 296 -30.96 -5.56 10.37
N ALA A 297 -31.36 -6.08 11.52
CA ALA A 297 -32.77 -6.22 11.87
C ALA A 297 -33.48 -4.88 12.13
N GLY A 298 -32.73 -3.77 12.17
CA GLY A 298 -33.28 -2.43 12.42
C GLY A 298 -33.51 -2.17 13.90
N ALA A 299 -32.66 -2.70 14.80
CA ALA A 299 -32.75 -2.41 16.24
C ALA A 299 -32.68 -0.91 16.51
N GLU A 300 -33.41 -0.46 17.51
CA GLU A 300 -33.31 0.91 18.02
C GLU A 300 -31.98 1.09 18.74
N VAL A 301 -31.41 2.29 18.66
CA VAL A 301 -30.14 2.63 19.32
C VAL A 301 -30.46 3.05 20.76
N ASP A 302 -30.88 2.09 21.58
CA ASP A 302 -31.16 2.28 23.02
C ASP A 302 -29.91 2.02 23.88
N GLU A 303 -29.92 2.45 25.15
CA GLU A 303 -28.78 2.28 26.05
C GLU A 303 -28.31 0.81 26.19
N PRO A 304 -29.18 -0.21 26.28
CA PRO A 304 -28.76 -1.61 26.25
C PRO A 304 -28.00 -2.00 24.96
N PHE A 305 -28.50 -1.61 23.79
CA PHE A 305 -27.81 -1.86 22.52
C PHE A 305 -26.45 -1.17 22.45
N VAL A 306 -26.38 0.09 22.90
CA VAL A 306 -25.13 0.85 22.97
C VAL A 306 -24.13 0.13 23.87
N ALA A 307 -24.53 -0.27 25.08
CA ALA A 307 -23.66 -0.99 26.01
C ALA A 307 -23.09 -2.28 25.42
N ASP A 308 -23.93 -3.08 24.74
CA ASP A 308 -23.51 -4.32 24.08
C ASP A 308 -22.51 -4.04 22.94
N LEU A 309 -22.79 -3.05 22.08
CA LEU A 309 -21.91 -2.66 20.97
C LEU A 309 -20.53 -2.21 21.48
N LEU A 310 -20.50 -1.40 22.55
CA LEU A 310 -19.26 -0.93 23.16
C LEU A 310 -18.46 -2.08 23.80
N ALA A 311 -19.12 -2.97 24.53
CA ALA A 311 -18.49 -4.13 25.16
C ALA A 311 -17.87 -5.08 24.12
N VAL A 312 -18.63 -5.40 23.06
CA VAL A 312 -18.14 -6.22 21.93
C VAL A 312 -16.97 -5.54 21.23
N THR A 313 -17.03 -4.23 21.00
CA THR A 313 -15.95 -3.50 20.32
C THR A 313 -14.67 -3.47 21.16
N ARG A 314 -14.78 -3.27 22.48
CA ARG A 314 -13.64 -3.28 23.40
C ARG A 314 -12.89 -4.61 23.36
N LYS A 315 -13.64 -5.72 23.30
CA LYS A 315 -13.10 -7.07 23.30
C LYS A 315 -12.58 -7.51 21.92
N ALA A 316 -13.41 -7.39 20.88
CA ALA A 316 -13.12 -7.95 19.55
C ALA A 316 -12.31 -7.00 18.66
N ARG A 317 -12.46 -5.68 18.86
CA ARG A 317 -11.88 -4.61 17.99
C ARG A 317 -12.20 -4.80 16.51
N ASP A 318 -13.37 -5.36 16.23
CA ASP A 318 -13.80 -5.75 14.89
C ASP A 318 -14.59 -4.62 14.21
N PRO A 319 -14.33 -4.32 12.93
CA PRO A 319 -15.03 -3.24 12.22
C PRO A 319 -16.45 -3.60 11.78
N ARG A 320 -16.82 -4.88 11.67
CA ARG A 320 -18.10 -5.31 11.06
C ARG A 320 -19.35 -4.73 11.74
N PRO A 321 -19.47 -4.69 13.08
CA PRO A 321 -20.60 -4.04 13.74
C PRO A 321 -20.74 -2.58 13.34
N TRP A 322 -19.62 -1.86 13.23
CA TRP A 322 -19.60 -0.45 12.86
C TRP A 322 -20.00 -0.26 11.40
N LEU A 323 -19.43 -1.04 10.48
CA LEU A 323 -19.78 -0.97 9.06
C LEU A 323 -21.28 -1.22 8.80
N ALA A 324 -21.92 -2.08 9.60
CA ALA A 324 -23.37 -2.32 9.52
C ALA A 324 -24.22 -1.10 9.91
N LEU A 325 -23.65 -0.09 10.57
CA LEU A 325 -24.33 1.17 10.94
C LEU A 325 -24.36 2.19 9.80
N ARG A 326 -23.81 1.89 8.60
CA ARG A 326 -23.70 2.83 7.49
C ARG A 326 -25.04 3.46 7.09
N ASP A 327 -26.12 2.70 7.16
CA ASP A 327 -27.46 3.13 6.77
C ASP A 327 -28.19 3.92 7.89
N ARG A 328 -27.55 4.13 9.04
CA ARG A 328 -28.08 4.93 10.15
C ARG A 328 -27.86 6.42 9.92
N SER A 329 -28.70 7.24 10.56
CA SER A 329 -28.60 8.68 10.45
C SER A 329 -27.23 9.18 10.92
N ALA A 330 -26.77 10.32 10.37
CA ALA A 330 -25.50 10.91 10.78
C ALA A 330 -25.45 11.21 12.28
N ALA A 331 -26.56 11.67 12.86
CA ALA A 331 -26.67 11.96 14.29
C ALA A 331 -26.47 10.70 15.16
N GLU A 332 -27.13 9.58 14.81
CA GLU A 332 -26.95 8.31 15.53
C GLU A 332 -25.52 7.78 15.41
N ARG A 333 -24.95 7.80 14.19
CA ARG A 333 -23.56 7.39 13.97
C ARG A 333 -22.58 8.22 14.79
N GLY A 334 -22.78 9.55 14.81
CA GLY A 334 -21.98 10.47 15.61
C GLY A 334 -22.08 10.17 17.12
N HIS A 335 -23.30 9.95 17.62
CA HIS A 335 -23.53 9.60 19.03
C HIS A 335 -22.83 8.29 19.42
N LEU A 336 -22.97 7.23 18.61
CA LEU A 336 -22.38 5.92 18.87
C LEU A 336 -20.85 5.96 18.88
N VAL A 337 -20.25 6.61 17.88
CA VAL A 337 -18.80 6.78 17.84
C VAL A 337 -18.35 7.64 19.02
N GLY A 338 -19.01 8.76 19.32
CA GLY A 338 -18.68 9.59 20.49
C GLY A 338 -18.68 8.81 21.81
N ARG A 339 -19.68 7.95 22.02
CA ARG A 339 -19.72 7.04 23.18
C ARG A 339 -18.55 6.06 23.20
N LEU A 340 -18.15 5.53 22.04
CA LEU A 340 -16.96 4.68 21.94
C LEU A 340 -15.66 5.42 22.29
N LEU A 341 -15.53 6.66 21.85
CA LEU A 341 -14.34 7.47 22.15
C LEU A 341 -14.23 7.76 23.65
N ALA A 342 -15.36 7.97 24.33
CA ALA A 342 -15.42 8.16 25.78
C ALA A 342 -14.91 6.94 26.57
N GLU A 343 -15.00 5.73 26.00
CA GLU A 343 -14.48 4.48 26.60
C GLU A 343 -12.94 4.38 26.57
N LYS A 344 -12.25 5.29 25.88
CA LYS A 344 -10.78 5.35 25.79
C LYS A 344 -10.17 4.00 25.38
N ILE A 345 -10.70 3.38 24.33
CA ILE A 345 -10.21 2.11 23.80
C ILE A 345 -8.72 2.24 23.45
N LYS A 346 -7.92 1.32 23.99
CA LYS A 346 -6.49 1.21 23.70
C LYS A 346 -6.23 0.26 22.54
N ARG A 347 -5.26 0.62 21.70
CA ARG A 347 -4.74 -0.19 20.60
C ARG A 347 -5.80 -0.75 19.62
N PRO A 348 -6.62 0.09 18.97
CA PRO A 348 -7.57 -0.39 17.96
C PRO A 348 -6.82 -1.02 16.76
N ARG A 349 -7.53 -1.89 16.02
CA ARG A 349 -7.04 -2.40 14.74
C ARG A 349 -7.19 -1.33 13.64
N PRO A 350 -6.30 -1.29 12.62
CA PRO A 350 -6.41 -0.31 11.53
C PRO A 350 -7.77 -0.30 10.83
N GLU A 351 -8.36 -1.48 10.62
CA GLU A 351 -9.65 -1.62 9.94
C GLU A 351 -10.79 -1.00 10.76
N LEU A 352 -10.71 -1.09 12.09
CA LEU A 352 -11.67 -0.43 12.98
C LEU A 352 -11.56 1.09 12.89
N VAL A 353 -10.33 1.64 12.92
CA VAL A 353 -10.12 3.08 12.79
C VAL A 353 -10.68 3.60 11.46
N ARG A 354 -10.42 2.91 10.35
CA ARG A 354 -10.98 3.26 9.04
C ARG A 354 -12.51 3.19 9.01
N ALA A 355 -13.10 2.15 9.61
CA ALA A 355 -14.55 2.03 9.71
C ALA A 355 -15.16 3.18 10.53
N LEU A 356 -14.55 3.52 11.68
CA LEU A 356 -14.99 4.65 12.51
C LEU A 356 -14.86 5.99 11.77
N ALA A 357 -13.75 6.21 11.07
CA ALA A 357 -13.53 7.42 10.28
C ALA A 357 -14.58 7.60 9.17
N ALA A 358 -14.96 6.51 8.50
CA ALA A 358 -16.02 6.53 7.48
C ALA A 358 -17.42 6.78 8.06
N LEU A 359 -17.64 6.42 9.33
CA LEU A 359 -18.93 6.55 9.98
C LEU A 359 -19.09 7.87 10.75
N TYR A 360 -18.01 8.43 11.26
CA TYR A 360 -18.07 9.60 12.12
C TYR A 360 -18.39 10.84 11.28
N PRO A 361 -19.57 11.47 11.49
CA PRO A 361 -20.02 12.58 10.65
C PRO A 361 -19.12 13.81 10.81
N GLU A 362 -19.11 14.67 9.79
CA GLU A 362 -18.38 15.94 9.83
C GLU A 362 -18.93 16.90 10.90
N SER A 363 -20.22 16.79 11.22
CA SER A 363 -20.87 17.53 12.32
C SER A 363 -20.58 16.99 13.72
N GLY A 364 -19.79 15.90 13.84
CA GLY A 364 -19.41 15.35 15.13
C GLY A 364 -18.39 16.22 15.86
N GLU A 365 -18.22 16.00 17.17
CA GLU A 365 -17.24 16.73 17.98
C GLU A 365 -15.80 16.44 17.49
N THR A 366 -15.18 17.43 16.85
CA THR A 366 -13.83 17.32 16.26
C THR A 366 -12.76 17.11 17.31
N ASP A 367 -12.83 17.81 18.45
CA ASP A 367 -11.80 17.75 19.49
C ASP A 367 -11.68 16.35 20.12
N VAL A 368 -12.82 15.71 20.41
CA VAL A 368 -12.85 14.34 20.96
C VAL A 368 -12.25 13.35 19.98
N TRP A 369 -12.54 13.51 18.68
CA TRP A 369 -12.01 12.64 17.63
C TRP A 369 -10.52 12.82 17.41
N CYS A 370 -10.05 14.07 17.28
CA CYS A 370 -8.63 14.36 17.17
C CYS A 370 -7.85 13.84 18.38
N SER A 371 -8.38 14.04 19.59
CA SER A 371 -7.76 13.54 20.83
C SER A 371 -7.62 12.01 20.85
N ALA A 372 -8.65 11.28 20.41
CA ALA A 372 -8.61 9.83 20.33
C ALA A 372 -7.59 9.33 19.29
N LEU A 373 -7.58 9.92 18.09
CA LEU A 373 -6.63 9.58 17.03
C LEU A 373 -5.18 9.83 17.48
N LEU A 374 -4.91 10.98 18.10
CA LEU A 374 -3.60 11.30 18.69
C LEU A 374 -3.21 10.29 19.77
N GLY A 375 -4.15 9.87 20.62
CA GLY A 375 -3.95 8.82 21.60
C GLY A 375 -3.50 7.50 20.96
N TRP A 376 -4.14 7.08 19.87
CA TRP A 376 -3.80 5.84 19.17
C TRP A 376 -2.45 5.92 18.43
N ILE A 377 -2.12 7.09 17.87
CA ILE A 377 -0.79 7.35 17.30
C ILE A 377 0.29 7.20 18.37
N ARG A 378 0.12 7.84 19.55
CA ARG A 378 1.06 7.75 20.68
C ARG A 378 1.26 6.33 21.19
N GLU A 379 0.20 5.52 21.20
CA GLU A 379 0.27 4.12 21.59
C GLU A 379 0.99 3.23 20.54
N GLY A 380 1.32 3.77 19.36
CA GLY A 380 1.94 3.05 18.25
C GLY A 380 1.01 2.03 17.58
N SER A 381 -0.30 2.11 17.80
CA SER A 381 -1.28 1.17 17.27
C SER A 381 -2.12 1.80 16.19
N ALA A 382 -2.26 1.13 15.04
CA ALA A 382 -3.04 1.65 13.92
C ALA A 382 -2.68 3.10 13.54
N TRP A 383 -1.40 3.47 13.70
CA TRP A 383 -0.96 4.85 13.51
C TRP A 383 -1.18 5.33 12.08
N GLU A 384 -0.98 4.48 11.05
CA GLU A 384 -1.24 4.83 9.64
C GLU A 384 -2.69 5.27 9.44
N ALA A 385 -3.64 4.39 9.79
CA ALA A 385 -5.06 4.68 9.69
C ALA A 385 -5.47 5.89 10.55
N SER A 386 -4.80 6.10 11.70
CA SER A 386 -5.10 7.23 12.58
C SER A 386 -4.59 8.55 12.03
N VAL A 387 -3.39 8.58 11.42
CA VAL A 387 -2.84 9.76 10.75
C VAL A 387 -3.68 10.11 9.51
N GLU A 388 -4.04 9.12 8.70
CA GLU A 388 -4.93 9.30 7.53
C GLU A 388 -6.28 9.90 7.96
N ALA A 389 -6.91 9.33 8.99
CA ALA A 389 -8.18 9.83 9.50
C ALA A 389 -8.06 11.23 10.12
N LEU A 390 -6.93 11.55 10.76
CA LEU A 390 -6.67 12.84 11.37
C LEU A 390 -6.47 13.92 10.30
N GLU A 391 -5.66 13.62 9.28
CA GLU A 391 -5.44 14.51 8.13
C GLU A 391 -6.77 14.84 7.46
N GLN A 392 -7.59 13.82 7.16
CA GLN A 392 -8.89 14.02 6.55
C GLN A 392 -9.80 14.88 7.43
N ALA A 393 -9.83 14.63 8.74
CA ALA A 393 -10.63 15.41 9.68
C ALA A 393 -10.20 16.89 9.72
N LEU A 394 -8.91 17.18 9.72
CA LEU A 394 -8.39 18.56 9.71
C LEU A 394 -8.59 19.28 8.37
N LEU A 395 -8.70 18.52 7.27
CA LEU A 395 -8.96 19.07 5.94
C LEU A 395 -10.44 19.37 5.70
N THR A 396 -11.35 18.47 6.08
CA THR A 396 -12.77 18.58 5.71
C THR A 396 -13.67 19.18 6.78
N ARG A 397 -13.32 19.06 8.07
CA ARG A 397 -14.19 19.54 9.14
C ARG A 397 -13.99 21.03 9.39
N GLY A 398 -15.09 21.78 9.35
CA GLY A 398 -15.11 23.18 9.74
C GLY A 398 -14.85 23.38 11.24
N GLY A 399 -14.57 24.62 11.64
CA GLY A 399 -14.48 25.02 13.06
C GLY A 399 -13.06 25.22 13.59
N ASN A 400 -12.04 24.63 12.97
CA ASN A 400 -10.65 24.87 13.38
C ASN A 400 -10.00 25.98 12.55
N THR A 401 -9.50 27.01 13.24
CA THR A 401 -8.62 28.00 12.61
C THR A 401 -7.34 27.32 12.09
N PRO A 402 -6.63 27.90 11.11
CA PRO A 402 -5.33 27.37 10.67
C PRO A 402 -4.37 27.09 11.83
N ALA A 403 -4.34 27.95 12.85
CA ALA A 403 -3.53 27.76 14.05
C ALA A 403 -3.97 26.56 14.90
N GLY A 404 -5.28 26.34 15.08
CA GLY A 404 -5.79 25.16 15.76
C GLY A 404 -5.44 23.86 15.03
N ARG A 405 -5.58 23.84 13.70
CA ARG A 405 -5.19 22.69 12.86
C ARG A 405 -3.70 22.39 12.95
N LEU A 406 -2.86 23.43 12.93
CA LEU A 406 -1.41 23.29 13.11
C LEU A 406 -1.08 22.68 14.49
N SER A 407 -1.71 23.15 15.56
CA SER A 407 -1.46 22.63 16.92
C SER A 407 -1.72 21.12 16.99
N VAL A 408 -2.85 20.67 16.46
CA VAL A 408 -3.21 19.24 16.42
C VAL A 408 -2.24 18.47 15.53
N TRP A 409 -1.86 19.01 14.37
CA TRP A 409 -0.95 18.33 13.45
C TRP A 409 0.47 18.23 13.98
N GLN A 410 0.99 19.26 14.66
CA GLN A 410 2.27 19.19 15.35
C GLN A 410 2.25 18.12 16.45
N GLU A 411 1.15 18.02 17.20
CA GLU A 411 0.98 16.96 18.20
C GLU A 411 1.00 15.56 17.55
N ALA A 412 0.45 15.41 16.34
CA ALA A 412 0.54 14.16 15.57
C ALA A 412 1.98 13.84 15.14
N VAL A 413 2.72 14.83 14.66
CA VAL A 413 4.15 14.68 14.31
C VAL A 413 4.96 14.26 15.54
N HIS A 414 4.77 14.92 16.69
CA HIS A 414 5.41 14.53 17.95
C HIS A 414 5.01 13.13 18.40
N ALA A 415 3.72 12.79 18.33
CA ALA A 415 3.23 11.46 18.66
C ALA A 415 3.84 10.36 17.78
N LEU A 416 4.07 10.63 16.49
CA LEU A 416 4.77 9.70 15.59
C LEU A 416 6.25 9.53 15.97
N VAL A 417 6.93 10.60 16.38
CA VAL A 417 8.31 10.53 16.88
C VAL A 417 8.36 9.69 18.17
N ASP A 418 7.46 9.96 19.12
CA ASP A 418 7.36 9.24 20.40
C ASP A 418 7.03 7.75 20.19
N ALA A 419 6.18 7.44 19.20
CA ALA A 419 5.84 6.08 18.78
C ALA A 419 6.95 5.39 17.95
N ASN A 420 8.14 5.99 17.87
CA ASN A 420 9.31 5.47 17.17
C ASN A 420 9.12 5.38 15.63
N GLN A 421 8.30 6.26 15.04
CA GLN A 421 7.97 6.34 13.60
C GLN A 421 8.43 7.66 12.94
N PRO A 422 9.72 8.04 12.98
CA PRO A 422 10.19 9.33 12.45
C PRO A 422 10.08 9.48 10.93
N ALA A 423 10.17 8.38 10.16
CA ALA A 423 9.93 8.40 8.71
C ALA A 423 8.44 8.66 8.37
N ALA A 424 7.51 8.28 9.24
CA ALA A 424 6.11 8.66 9.10
C ALA A 424 5.90 10.13 9.50
N ALA A 425 6.61 10.61 10.53
CA ALA A 425 6.59 12.00 10.93
C ALA A 425 7.08 12.95 9.81
N THR A 426 8.13 12.58 9.08
CA THR A 426 8.57 13.34 7.89
C THR A 426 7.55 13.31 6.77
N ARG A 427 6.92 12.16 6.49
CA ARG A 427 5.81 12.07 5.51
C ARG A 427 4.63 12.97 5.88
N ALA A 428 4.29 13.06 7.17
CA ALA A 428 3.24 13.95 7.67
C ALA A 428 3.55 15.45 7.43
N LEU A 429 4.83 15.85 7.36
CA LEU A 429 5.22 17.24 7.10
C LEU A 429 5.16 17.65 5.61
N VAL A 430 5.03 16.67 4.70
CA VAL A 430 4.88 16.90 3.24
C VAL A 430 3.50 16.47 2.72
N SER A 431 2.56 16.26 3.64
CA SER A 431 1.21 15.79 3.35
C SER A 431 0.29 16.95 2.91
N PRO A 432 -0.88 16.65 2.30
CA PRO A 432 -1.87 17.66 1.94
C PRO A 432 -2.24 18.67 3.04
N ILE A 433 -2.42 18.24 4.30
CA ILE A 433 -2.70 19.19 5.39
C ILE A 433 -1.50 20.10 5.68
N ALA A 434 -0.27 19.58 5.65
CA ALA A 434 0.93 20.40 5.84
C ALA A 434 1.08 21.46 4.75
N ARG A 435 0.76 21.12 3.49
CA ARG A 435 0.70 22.09 2.39
C ARG A 435 -0.35 23.18 2.66
N SER A 436 -1.58 22.79 3.02
CA SER A 436 -2.65 23.74 3.35
C SER A 436 -2.26 24.68 4.51
N LEU A 437 -1.55 24.17 5.53
CA LEU A 437 -1.05 24.99 6.64
C LEU A 437 0.07 25.93 6.20
N ALA A 438 0.99 25.48 5.33
CA ALA A 438 2.01 26.33 4.74
C ALA A 438 1.35 27.49 3.96
N ASP A 439 0.37 27.18 3.10
CA ASP A 439 -0.40 28.16 2.32
C ASP A 439 -1.19 29.12 3.22
N ALA A 440 -1.52 28.72 4.45
CA ALA A 440 -2.11 29.61 5.46
C ALA A 440 -1.08 30.50 6.19
N GLY A 441 0.19 30.51 5.77
CA GLY A 441 1.27 31.33 6.36
C GLY A 441 1.94 30.71 7.59
N LEU A 442 1.75 29.41 7.84
CA LEU A 442 2.26 28.72 9.03
C LEU A 442 3.56 27.93 8.77
N GLY A 443 4.24 28.20 7.65
CA GLY A 443 5.46 27.50 7.24
C GLY A 443 6.56 27.44 8.31
N ARG A 444 6.78 28.52 9.07
CA ARG A 444 7.80 28.55 10.15
C ARG A 444 7.56 27.50 11.24
N ALA A 445 6.30 27.22 11.58
CA ALA A 445 5.96 26.21 12.56
C ALA A 445 6.15 24.78 12.03
N LEU A 446 5.96 24.57 10.72
CA LEU A 446 6.28 23.32 10.04
C LEU A 446 7.79 23.09 9.99
N VAL A 447 8.59 24.14 9.73
CA VAL A 447 10.06 24.07 9.81
C VAL A 447 10.51 23.71 11.23
N ALA A 448 9.91 24.32 12.26
CA ALA A 448 10.21 23.95 13.64
C ALA A 448 9.86 22.47 13.94
N ALA A 449 8.75 21.95 13.41
CA ALA A 449 8.37 20.56 13.55
C ALA A 449 9.31 19.60 12.81
N TRP A 450 9.84 19.99 11.64
CA TRP A 450 10.88 19.24 10.93
C TRP A 450 12.12 19.05 11.81
N PHE A 451 12.62 20.14 12.41
CA PHE A 451 13.78 20.10 13.30
C PHE A 451 13.52 19.35 14.62
N ALA A 452 12.26 19.13 15.01
CA ALA A 452 11.94 18.31 16.18
C ALA A 452 12.12 16.80 15.96
N ILE A 453 12.18 16.35 14.69
CA ILE A 453 12.44 14.94 14.36
C ILE A 453 13.96 14.72 14.40
N PRO A 454 14.50 13.68 15.07
CA PRO A 454 15.95 13.45 15.10
C PRO A 454 16.55 13.31 13.69
N PRO A 455 17.62 14.05 13.34
CA PRO A 455 18.12 14.16 11.97
C PRO A 455 18.51 12.81 11.39
N ASP A 456 19.20 11.95 12.15
CA ASP A 456 19.64 10.62 11.74
C ASP A 456 18.49 9.64 11.40
N ARG A 457 17.26 9.97 11.82
CA ARG A 457 16.07 9.12 11.65
C ARG A 457 15.04 9.70 10.67
N ARG A 458 15.30 10.87 10.09
CA ARG A 458 14.42 11.50 9.07
C ARG A 458 14.52 10.77 7.74
N ASP A 459 13.40 10.72 7.03
CA ASP A 459 13.41 10.42 5.60
C ASP A 459 13.89 11.65 4.81
N HIS A 460 15.17 11.66 4.46
CA HIS A 460 15.81 12.77 3.75
C HIS A 460 15.39 12.89 2.29
N SER A 461 14.82 11.82 1.70
CA SER A 461 14.30 11.89 0.33
C SER A 461 13.14 12.88 0.17
N LEU A 462 12.51 13.25 1.30
CA LEU A 462 11.39 14.19 1.36
C LEU A 462 11.83 15.63 1.68
N LEU A 463 13.11 15.87 1.97
CA LEU A 463 13.60 17.20 2.39
C LEU A 463 13.44 18.25 1.29
N VAL A 464 13.81 17.93 0.04
CA VAL A 464 13.61 18.86 -1.09
C VAL A 464 12.14 19.18 -1.28
N ARG A 465 11.28 18.16 -1.27
CA ARG A 465 9.83 18.36 -1.35
C ARG A 465 9.28 19.22 -0.21
N PHE A 466 9.80 19.05 1.00
CA PHE A 466 9.43 19.88 2.15
C PHE A 466 9.85 21.33 1.96
N VAL A 467 11.09 21.56 1.51
CA VAL A 467 11.63 22.89 1.20
C VAL A 467 10.81 23.57 0.10
N ASP A 468 10.54 22.89 -1.01
CA ASP A 468 9.74 23.42 -2.12
C ASP A 468 8.33 23.81 -1.66
N GLN A 469 7.72 22.98 -0.81
CA GLN A 469 6.39 23.24 -0.24
C GLN A 469 6.38 24.51 0.61
N VAL A 470 7.37 24.71 1.48
CA VAL A 470 7.40 25.90 2.33
C VAL A 470 7.87 27.16 1.58
N ALA A 471 8.71 27.00 0.55
CA ALA A 471 9.17 28.09 -0.31
C ALA A 471 8.04 28.64 -1.18
N SER A 472 7.21 27.75 -1.74
CA SER A 472 6.12 28.12 -2.65
C SER A 472 4.88 28.68 -1.95
N ALA A 473 4.82 28.57 -0.62
CA ALA A 473 3.66 28.96 0.17
C ALA A 473 3.60 30.47 0.48
N ASN A 474 2.45 30.92 0.99
CA ASN A 474 2.28 32.30 1.43
C ASN A 474 3.29 32.68 2.53
N GLY A 475 4.11 33.70 2.26
CA GLY A 475 5.20 34.10 3.16
C GLY A 475 6.41 33.17 3.12
N GLY A 476 6.60 32.42 2.02
CA GLY A 476 7.70 31.49 1.80
C GLY A 476 9.07 32.09 2.11
N GLU A 477 9.36 33.31 1.66
CA GLU A 477 10.67 33.96 1.93
C GLU A 477 10.96 34.12 3.43
N ARG A 478 9.94 34.50 4.24
CA ARG A 478 10.11 34.58 5.70
C ARG A 478 10.30 33.21 6.35
N THR A 479 9.76 32.16 5.72
CA THR A 479 9.91 30.77 6.18
C THR A 479 11.29 30.22 5.80
N LEU A 480 11.76 30.50 4.58
CA LEU A 480 13.12 30.20 4.15
C LEU A 480 14.13 30.92 5.03
N GLU A 481 13.95 32.20 5.32
CA GLU A 481 14.84 32.91 6.23
C GLU A 481 14.92 32.27 7.62
N PHE A 482 13.80 31.75 8.13
CA PHE A 482 13.78 30.99 9.37
C PHE A 482 14.52 29.64 9.25
N LEU A 483 14.35 28.92 8.14
CA LEU A 483 15.09 27.70 7.82
C LEU A 483 16.60 27.97 7.75
N ARG A 484 17.02 29.00 7.01
CA ARG A 484 18.43 29.42 6.87
C ARG A 484 19.04 29.72 8.24
N ARG A 485 18.35 30.50 9.07
CA ARG A 485 18.79 30.80 10.44
C ARG A 485 18.97 29.52 11.27
N ARG A 486 18.02 28.58 11.20
CA ARG A 486 18.11 27.30 11.92
C ARG A 486 19.28 26.43 11.46
N LEU A 487 19.53 26.35 10.15
CA LEU A 487 20.67 25.60 9.60
C LEU A 487 22.02 26.20 10.02
N ARG A 488 22.10 27.53 10.15
CA ARG A 488 23.30 28.22 10.66
C ARG A 488 23.50 28.00 12.17
N GLU A 489 22.42 27.94 12.94
CA GLU A 489 22.46 27.65 14.38
C GLU A 489 22.87 26.19 14.69
N ASP A 490 22.58 25.26 13.79
CA ASP A 490 22.92 23.83 13.95
C ASP A 490 23.69 23.26 12.74
N PRO A 491 25.03 23.36 12.73
CA PRO A 491 25.86 22.78 11.67
C PRO A 491 25.78 21.24 11.58
N GLY A 492 25.23 20.55 12.58
CA GLY A 492 25.00 19.10 12.53
C GLY A 492 23.88 18.73 11.55
N GLU A 493 22.87 19.58 11.45
CA GLU A 493 21.74 19.43 10.53
C GLU A 493 22.17 19.56 9.08
N LEU A 494 22.93 20.61 8.76
CA LEU A 494 23.49 20.80 7.43
C LEU A 494 24.38 19.61 7.03
N ARG A 495 25.27 19.17 7.93
CA ARG A 495 26.12 17.98 7.71
C ARG A 495 25.33 16.73 7.41
N THR A 496 24.23 16.52 8.13
CA THR A 496 23.40 15.33 7.92
C THR A 496 22.66 15.40 6.58
N ALA A 497 22.09 16.55 6.23
CA ALA A 497 21.42 16.77 4.95
C ALA A 497 22.37 16.57 3.75
N VAL A 498 23.54 17.22 3.75
CA VAL A 498 24.53 17.14 2.66
C VAL A 498 25.03 15.71 2.42
N ARG A 499 25.19 14.92 3.50
CA ARG A 499 25.63 13.53 3.40
C ARG A 499 24.54 12.58 2.91
N ARG A 500 23.28 12.86 3.23
CA ARG A 500 22.16 11.95 2.99
C ARG A 500 21.39 12.24 1.71
N LEU A 501 21.46 13.48 1.20
CA LEU A 501 20.78 13.86 -0.05
C LEU A 501 21.47 13.26 -1.28
N PRO A 502 20.69 12.80 -2.28
CA PRO A 502 21.16 12.54 -3.64
C PRO A 502 21.82 13.76 -4.28
N LEU A 503 22.77 13.55 -5.19
CA LEU A 503 23.53 14.64 -5.84
C LEU A 503 22.66 15.56 -6.70
N ASP A 504 21.61 15.04 -7.30
CA ASP A 504 20.63 15.79 -8.10
C ASP A 504 19.69 16.65 -7.23
N GLN A 505 19.53 16.31 -5.96
CA GLN A 505 18.65 16.99 -5.00
C GLN A 505 19.38 18.01 -4.12
N LEU A 506 20.68 17.82 -3.93
CA LEU A 506 21.51 18.67 -3.09
C LEU A 506 21.53 20.15 -3.53
N PRO A 507 21.64 20.50 -4.83
CA PRO A 507 21.68 21.89 -5.26
C PRO A 507 20.38 22.63 -4.94
N VAL A 508 19.23 21.97 -5.11
CA VAL A 508 17.90 22.52 -4.80
C VAL A 508 17.79 22.85 -3.31
N PHE A 509 18.23 21.94 -2.44
CA PHE A 509 18.26 22.18 -1.01
C PHE A 509 19.19 23.35 -0.64
N LEU A 510 20.39 23.40 -1.20
CA LEU A 510 21.37 24.43 -0.88
C LEU A 510 20.93 25.82 -1.38
N ALA A 511 20.29 25.91 -2.55
CA ALA A 511 19.73 27.15 -3.06
C ALA A 511 18.68 27.75 -2.09
N ALA A 512 17.91 26.90 -1.41
CA ALA A 512 16.96 27.35 -0.38
C ALA A 512 17.64 27.69 0.96
N ALA A 513 18.71 26.96 1.31
CA ALA A 513 19.45 27.13 2.55
C ALA A 513 20.45 28.31 2.52
N ALA A 514 20.85 28.76 1.33
CA ALA A 514 21.73 29.91 1.13
C ALA A 514 20.94 31.22 1.04
N THR A 515 21.59 32.32 1.41
CA THR A 515 21.10 33.70 1.20
C THR A 515 21.50 34.28 -0.16
N GLY A 516 22.40 33.61 -0.88
CA GLY A 516 22.83 33.96 -2.23
C GLY A 516 23.99 33.07 -2.71
N PRO A 517 24.54 33.35 -3.91
CA PRO A 517 25.68 32.61 -4.47
C PRO A 517 26.98 32.68 -3.65
N ASP A 518 27.15 33.76 -2.87
CA ASP A 518 28.33 34.01 -2.03
C ASP A 518 28.18 33.48 -0.59
N ASP A 519 27.11 32.74 -0.29
CA ASP A 519 26.86 32.27 1.08
C ASP A 519 27.89 31.19 1.50
N PRO A 520 28.52 31.30 2.69
CA PRO A 520 29.50 30.32 3.17
C PRO A 520 28.94 28.90 3.33
N ILE A 521 27.60 28.73 3.31
CA ILE A 521 26.98 27.40 3.31
C ILE A 521 27.38 26.54 2.11
N TRP A 522 27.68 27.16 0.96
CA TRP A 522 28.14 26.45 -0.24
C TRP A 522 29.51 25.81 0.01
N ALA A 523 30.46 26.58 0.54
CA ALA A 523 31.80 26.10 0.91
C ALA A 523 31.75 25.02 2.01
N GLU A 524 30.87 25.17 3.00
CA GLU A 524 30.65 24.14 4.01
C GLU A 524 30.11 22.84 3.39
N ALA A 525 29.11 22.94 2.52
CA ALA A 525 28.49 21.78 1.86
C ALA A 525 29.46 21.06 0.93
N GLU A 526 30.26 21.81 0.18
CA GLU A 526 31.37 21.28 -0.61
C GLU A 526 32.32 20.49 0.29
N ARG A 527 32.83 21.08 1.37
CA ARG A 527 33.83 20.44 2.23
C ARG A 527 33.34 19.13 2.83
N ILE A 528 32.07 19.09 3.22
CA ILE A 528 31.43 17.89 3.76
C ILE A 528 31.37 16.78 2.70
N ARG A 529 31.12 17.14 1.44
CA ARG A 529 30.99 16.20 0.33
C ARG A 529 32.35 15.76 -0.20
N GLY A 530 33.26 16.71 -0.42
CA GLY A 530 34.62 16.51 -0.92
C GLY A 530 35.47 15.65 0.00
N ALA A 531 35.21 15.64 1.31
CA ALA A 531 35.90 14.78 2.28
C ALA A 531 35.77 13.26 1.99
N GLY A 532 34.78 12.84 1.19
CA GLY A 532 34.58 11.44 0.79
C GLY A 532 35.34 11.00 -0.47
N LEU A 533 35.96 11.93 -1.20
CA LEU A 533 36.58 11.67 -2.49
C LEU A 533 38.10 11.46 -2.35
N GLN A 534 38.62 10.44 -3.03
CA GLN A 534 40.00 9.97 -2.86
C GLN A 534 41.04 10.74 -3.70
N SER A 535 40.68 11.26 -4.87
CA SER A 535 41.62 12.01 -5.73
C SER A 535 41.32 13.51 -5.71
N ALA A 536 42.37 14.32 -5.85
CA ALA A 536 42.25 15.77 -5.96
C ALA A 536 41.40 16.18 -7.18
N TYR A 537 41.60 15.50 -8.31
CA TYR A 537 40.80 15.70 -9.52
C TYR A 537 39.30 15.42 -9.31
N ALA A 538 38.93 14.33 -8.65
CA ALA A 538 37.53 14.04 -8.37
C ALA A 538 36.90 15.09 -7.44
N ARG A 539 37.66 15.59 -6.45
CA ARG A 539 37.22 16.70 -5.59
C ARG A 539 36.98 17.96 -6.40
N PHE A 540 37.91 18.34 -7.26
CA PHE A 540 37.75 19.50 -8.14
C PHE A 540 36.52 19.38 -9.03
N LEU A 541 36.34 18.25 -9.75
CA LEU A 541 35.15 18.05 -10.58
C LEU A 541 33.84 18.07 -9.80
N SER A 542 33.85 17.67 -8.53
CA SER A 542 32.64 17.67 -7.70
C SER A 542 32.07 19.07 -7.46
N LEU A 543 32.89 20.13 -7.62
CA LEU A 543 32.46 21.53 -7.56
C LEU A 543 31.36 21.86 -8.58
N ALA A 544 31.30 21.14 -9.70
CA ALA A 544 30.24 21.29 -10.69
C ALA A 544 28.84 21.01 -10.13
N THR A 545 28.73 20.22 -9.05
CA THR A 545 27.47 19.98 -8.33
C THR A 545 26.91 21.26 -7.70
N PHE A 546 27.74 22.27 -7.46
CA PHE A 546 27.39 23.49 -6.73
C PHE A 546 27.36 24.73 -7.65
N SER A 547 26.85 24.57 -8.88
CA SER A 547 26.84 25.60 -9.92
C SER A 547 26.31 26.97 -9.47
N ASP A 548 25.28 26.99 -8.63
CA ASP A 548 24.64 28.22 -8.14
C ASP A 548 25.46 28.92 -7.04
N GLY A 549 26.42 28.21 -6.44
CA GLY A 549 27.30 28.66 -5.36
C GLY A 549 28.76 28.83 -5.78
N LEU A 550 29.07 28.77 -7.08
CA LEU A 550 30.45 28.92 -7.58
C LEU A 550 31.17 30.19 -7.08
N PRO A 551 30.52 31.36 -6.92
CA PRO A 551 31.15 32.53 -6.31
C PRO A 551 31.72 32.27 -4.91
N ALA A 552 30.97 31.60 -4.03
CA ALA A 552 31.45 31.23 -2.70
C ALA A 552 32.59 30.19 -2.72
N LEU A 553 32.68 29.40 -3.80
CA LEU A 553 33.64 28.30 -3.95
C LEU A 553 34.90 28.70 -4.70
N GLU A 554 35.01 29.93 -5.20
CA GLU A 554 36.11 30.34 -6.08
C GLU A 554 37.49 30.19 -5.42
N ALA A 555 37.60 30.60 -4.15
CA ALA A 555 38.84 30.45 -3.38
C ALA A 555 39.20 28.97 -3.15
N ASP A 556 38.23 28.16 -2.73
CA ASP A 556 38.42 26.72 -2.51
C ASP A 556 38.75 26.00 -3.84
N ALA A 557 38.21 26.46 -4.97
CA ALA A 557 38.50 25.94 -6.29
C ALA A 557 39.94 26.22 -6.72
N ARG A 558 40.48 27.42 -6.41
CA ARG A 558 41.90 27.75 -6.64
C ARG A 558 42.81 26.82 -5.86
N ASP A 559 42.49 26.54 -4.60
CA ASP A 559 43.28 25.62 -3.78
C ASP A 559 43.18 24.18 -4.30
N SER A 560 41.98 23.74 -4.68
CA SER A 560 41.72 22.39 -5.18
C SER A 560 42.39 22.12 -6.53
N VAL A 561 42.47 23.12 -7.43
CA VAL A 561 43.07 22.93 -8.76
C VAL A 561 44.59 22.75 -8.71
N ILE A 562 45.26 23.27 -7.67
CA ILE A 562 46.71 23.09 -7.46
C ILE A 562 47.08 21.61 -7.39
N ASP A 563 46.29 20.83 -6.66
CA ASP A 563 46.51 19.39 -6.55
C ASP A 563 45.89 18.64 -7.73
N ALA A 564 44.74 19.09 -8.24
CA ALA A 564 44.01 18.37 -9.28
C ALA A 564 44.73 18.38 -10.64
N ILE A 565 45.41 19.47 -11.00
CA ILE A 565 46.00 19.64 -12.33
C ILE A 565 46.97 18.50 -12.68
N ALA A 566 47.66 17.93 -11.69
CA ALA A 566 48.60 16.82 -11.85
C ALA A 566 47.96 15.55 -12.47
N ASP A 567 46.66 15.37 -12.30
CA ASP A 567 45.94 14.17 -12.74
C ASP A 567 45.10 14.40 -14.03
N VAL A 568 45.02 15.64 -14.54
CA VAL A 568 44.12 16.00 -15.66
C VAL A 568 44.70 15.60 -17.03
N SER A 569 43.99 14.82 -17.84
CA SER A 569 44.50 14.42 -19.16
C SER A 569 43.96 15.34 -20.25
N PHE A 570 44.82 16.13 -20.92
CA PHE A 570 44.33 17.06 -21.96
C PHE A 570 44.15 16.35 -23.32
N PRO A 571 43.03 16.58 -24.03
CA PRO A 571 41.87 17.39 -23.64
C PRO A 571 40.95 16.68 -22.64
N ASP A 572 40.35 17.47 -21.74
CA ASP A 572 39.45 17.03 -20.69
C ASP A 572 38.18 17.89 -20.69
N ALA A 573 37.07 17.31 -21.15
CA ALA A 573 35.82 18.05 -21.32
C ALA A 573 35.22 18.52 -19.98
N ASP A 574 35.21 17.65 -18.97
CA ASP A 574 34.59 17.94 -17.67
C ASP A 574 35.39 19.01 -16.91
N PHE A 575 36.73 18.90 -16.93
CA PHE A 575 37.61 19.92 -16.36
C PHE A 575 37.44 21.26 -17.09
N ALA A 576 37.41 21.25 -18.42
CA ALA A 576 37.26 22.45 -19.22
C ALA A 576 35.91 23.15 -19.00
N GLU A 577 34.80 22.40 -18.91
CA GLU A 577 33.47 22.96 -18.62
C GLU A 577 33.41 23.59 -17.22
N LEU A 578 33.99 22.94 -16.21
CA LEU A 578 34.03 23.51 -14.87
C LEU A 578 34.88 24.78 -14.80
N CYS A 579 36.07 24.78 -15.41
CA CYS A 579 36.89 25.98 -15.53
C CYS A 579 36.17 27.08 -16.31
N LEU A 580 35.39 26.74 -17.34
CA LEU A 580 34.58 27.71 -18.08
C LEU A 580 33.49 28.32 -17.20
N ALA A 581 32.87 27.55 -16.32
CA ALA A 581 31.88 28.05 -15.36
C ALA A 581 32.51 29.06 -14.39
N PHE A 582 33.70 28.76 -13.83
CA PHE A 582 34.47 29.73 -13.03
C PHE A 582 34.91 30.95 -13.86
N ALA A 583 35.22 30.73 -15.14
CA ALA A 583 35.58 31.79 -16.09
C ALA A 583 34.41 32.72 -16.43
N GLN A 584 33.19 32.47 -15.96
CA GLN A 584 32.04 33.38 -16.15
C GLN A 584 31.78 34.26 -14.92
N LEU A 585 32.44 33.98 -13.79
CA LEU A 585 32.21 34.73 -12.54
C LEU A 585 32.72 36.18 -12.63
N PRO A 586 32.06 37.14 -11.93
CA PRO A 586 32.59 38.49 -11.74
C PRO A 586 33.87 38.47 -10.91
N GLY A 587 34.91 39.22 -11.31
CA GLY A 587 36.17 39.29 -10.56
C GLY A 587 37.02 38.01 -10.56
N ARG A 588 36.68 37.06 -11.44
CA ARG A 588 37.40 35.80 -11.65
C ARG A 588 38.90 35.97 -11.91
N SER A 589 39.68 34.97 -11.55
CA SER A 589 41.08 34.86 -11.97
C SER A 589 41.20 34.68 -13.49
N GLY A 590 42.20 35.31 -14.10
CA GLY A 590 42.63 35.05 -15.49
C GLY A 590 43.07 33.59 -15.73
N LEU A 591 43.35 32.84 -14.66
CA LEU A 591 43.65 31.41 -14.72
C LEU A 591 42.50 30.57 -15.29
N TRP A 592 41.25 30.88 -14.93
CA TRP A 592 40.10 30.05 -15.31
C TRP A 592 39.84 30.01 -16.82
N PRO A 593 39.80 31.15 -17.53
CA PRO A 593 39.73 31.15 -19.00
C PRO A 593 40.87 30.33 -19.62
N TRP A 594 42.11 30.48 -19.15
CA TRP A 594 43.27 29.74 -19.64
C TRP A 594 43.11 28.23 -19.49
N LEU A 595 42.76 27.76 -18.29
CA LEU A 595 42.54 26.34 -18.04
C LEU A 595 41.40 25.77 -18.88
N ALA A 596 40.31 26.53 -19.03
CA ALA A 596 39.17 26.12 -19.85
C ALA A 596 39.54 25.92 -21.32
N VAL A 597 40.30 26.85 -21.91
CA VAL A 597 40.70 26.76 -23.32
C VAL A 597 41.80 25.73 -23.55
N ALA A 598 42.77 25.60 -22.62
CA ALA A 598 43.88 24.68 -22.77
C ALA A 598 43.44 23.22 -22.61
N ALA A 599 42.48 22.94 -21.72
CA ALA A 599 41.91 21.61 -21.53
C ALA A 599 40.86 21.24 -22.58
N SER A 600 40.41 22.18 -23.42
CA SER A 600 39.36 21.91 -24.41
C SER A 600 39.86 21.14 -25.63
N ALA A 601 38.94 20.57 -26.41
CA ALA A 601 39.28 19.97 -27.69
C ALA A 601 39.71 21.04 -28.73
N PRO A 602 40.56 20.71 -29.72
CA PRO A 602 41.15 21.67 -30.65
C PRO A 602 40.19 22.60 -31.39
N ASP A 603 39.00 22.10 -31.73
CA ASP A 603 37.99 22.84 -32.49
C ASP A 603 36.85 23.41 -31.64
N ARG A 604 36.95 23.31 -30.30
CA ARG A 604 35.86 23.74 -29.40
C ARG A 604 35.69 25.25 -29.36
N PHE A 605 36.80 25.99 -29.37
CA PHE A 605 36.79 27.44 -29.26
C PHE A 605 37.40 28.08 -30.50
N PRO A 606 36.76 29.10 -31.08
CA PRO A 606 37.32 29.83 -32.20
C PRO A 606 38.42 30.80 -31.70
N PRO A 607 39.31 31.28 -32.59
CA PRO A 607 40.45 32.12 -32.21
C PRO A 607 40.09 33.35 -31.37
N GLU A 608 38.90 33.92 -31.57
CA GLU A 608 38.39 35.09 -30.86
C GLU A 608 38.15 34.83 -29.36
N ILE A 609 38.09 33.57 -28.94
CA ILE A 609 37.98 33.17 -27.52
C ILE A 609 39.36 32.77 -26.97
N LEU A 610 40.22 32.17 -27.79
CA LEU A 610 41.56 31.75 -27.39
C LEU A 610 42.46 32.93 -27.03
N GLU A 611 42.46 33.98 -27.88
CA GLU A 611 43.32 35.14 -27.67
C GLU A 611 43.00 35.90 -26.37
N PRO A 612 41.73 36.25 -26.04
CA PRO A 612 41.40 36.86 -24.75
C PRO A 612 41.74 35.99 -23.53
N ALA A 613 41.61 34.66 -23.64
CA ALA A 613 41.97 33.75 -22.53
C ALA A 613 43.48 33.74 -22.26
N VAL A 614 44.29 33.73 -23.32
CA VAL A 614 45.76 33.86 -23.21
C VAL A 614 46.13 35.23 -22.66
N ILE A 615 45.59 36.31 -23.24
CA ILE A 615 45.86 37.69 -22.77
C ILE A 615 45.45 37.85 -21.31
N GLY A 616 44.34 37.25 -20.89
CA GLY A 616 43.87 37.30 -19.50
C GLY A 616 44.88 36.73 -18.51
N VAL A 617 45.40 35.52 -18.76
CA VAL A 617 46.36 34.88 -17.86
C VAL A 617 47.77 35.48 -17.94
N THR A 618 48.16 36.03 -19.09
CA THR A 618 49.50 36.64 -19.25
C THR A 618 49.54 38.11 -18.85
N GLY A 619 48.45 38.84 -19.05
CA GLY A 619 48.33 40.25 -18.68
C GLY A 619 48.17 40.45 -17.18
N GLU A 620 47.47 39.53 -16.52
CA GLU A 620 47.35 39.45 -15.06
C GLU A 620 47.77 38.05 -14.60
N PRO A 621 49.09 37.79 -14.44
CA PRO A 621 49.60 36.52 -13.97
C PRO A 621 48.96 36.10 -12.63
N PRO A 622 48.82 34.78 -12.37
CA PRO A 622 48.24 34.30 -11.12
C PRO A 622 48.91 34.88 -9.88
N GLU A 623 48.11 35.18 -8.85
CA GLU A 623 48.51 35.96 -7.68
C GLU A 623 49.58 35.27 -6.79
N ASN A 624 49.79 33.96 -6.94
CA ASN A 624 50.74 33.18 -6.16
C ASN A 624 51.52 32.16 -7.01
N GLU A 625 52.60 31.62 -6.43
CA GLU A 625 53.52 30.68 -7.09
C GLU A 625 52.84 29.34 -7.43
N ASP A 626 51.93 28.86 -6.58
CA ASP A 626 51.23 27.59 -6.82
C ASP A 626 50.29 27.66 -8.02
N LEU A 627 49.50 28.72 -8.15
CA LEU A 627 48.61 28.94 -9.30
C LEU A 627 49.40 29.26 -10.57
N THR A 628 50.57 29.90 -10.44
CA THR A 628 51.54 30.05 -11.53
C THR A 628 52.01 28.68 -12.04
N ARG A 629 52.33 27.76 -11.13
CA ARG A 629 52.68 26.38 -11.47
C ARG A 629 51.52 25.63 -12.13
N VAL A 630 50.26 25.87 -11.72
CA VAL A 630 49.07 25.31 -12.39
C VAL A 630 48.98 25.77 -13.84
N ALA A 631 49.18 27.06 -14.11
CA ALA A 631 49.16 27.59 -15.48
C ALA A 631 50.23 26.94 -16.37
N TRP A 632 51.43 26.72 -15.82
CA TRP A 632 52.51 26.00 -16.49
C TRP A 632 52.21 24.53 -16.75
N GLU A 633 51.66 23.82 -15.76
CA GLU A 633 51.27 22.42 -15.94
C GLU A 633 50.20 22.26 -17.02
N ALA A 634 49.26 23.21 -17.12
CA ALA A 634 48.32 23.23 -18.23
C ALA A 634 49.01 23.43 -19.58
N ALA A 635 50.05 24.29 -19.66
CA ALA A 635 50.84 24.47 -20.87
C ALA A 635 51.62 23.18 -21.25
N GLN A 636 52.23 22.52 -20.26
CA GLN A 636 52.93 21.24 -20.45
C GLN A 636 51.94 20.16 -20.93
N ARG A 637 50.76 20.03 -20.32
CA ARG A 637 49.75 19.04 -20.73
C ARG A 637 49.23 19.29 -22.14
N LEU A 638 49.00 20.56 -22.49
CA LEU A 638 48.64 20.97 -23.84
C LEU A 638 49.72 20.56 -24.85
N GLY A 639 51.00 20.80 -24.53
CA GLY A 639 52.12 20.38 -25.38
C GLY A 639 52.30 18.86 -25.47
N ALA A 640 52.06 18.13 -24.38
CA ALA A 640 52.19 16.68 -24.31
C ALA A 640 51.04 15.93 -24.99
N SER A 641 49.88 16.58 -25.19
CA SER A 641 48.67 15.95 -25.73
C SER A 641 48.79 15.53 -27.20
N ASP A 642 48.36 14.30 -27.49
CA ASP A 642 48.28 13.74 -28.85
C ASP A 642 47.09 14.26 -29.67
N ALA A 643 46.11 14.87 -29.00
CA ALA A 643 44.88 15.32 -29.66
C ALA A 643 45.09 16.56 -30.55
N TRP A 644 46.16 17.31 -30.30
CA TRP A 644 46.48 18.55 -31.01
C TRP A 644 47.45 18.26 -32.15
N THR A 645 47.35 18.99 -33.27
CA THR A 645 48.32 18.87 -34.37
C THR A 645 49.52 19.79 -34.16
N ALA A 646 50.59 19.60 -34.93
CA ALA A 646 51.73 20.53 -34.94
C ALA A 646 51.30 21.96 -35.33
N LEU A 647 50.30 22.10 -36.21
CA LEU A 647 49.73 23.38 -36.58
C LEU A 647 49.02 24.05 -35.40
N ASP A 648 48.30 23.29 -34.58
CA ASP A 648 47.60 23.85 -33.43
C ASP A 648 48.58 24.24 -32.32
N HIS A 649 49.60 23.43 -32.07
CA HIS A 649 50.70 23.82 -31.17
C HIS A 649 51.43 25.07 -31.67
N ALA A 650 51.62 25.23 -32.98
CA ALA A 650 52.19 26.46 -33.54
C ALA A 650 51.27 27.68 -33.32
N ARG A 651 49.94 27.52 -33.41
CA ARG A 651 48.97 28.59 -33.09
C ARG A 651 49.01 28.96 -31.61
N TRP A 652 49.09 27.99 -30.70
CA TRP A 652 49.25 28.25 -29.27
C TRP A 652 50.55 29.00 -28.96
N LEU A 653 51.67 28.56 -29.53
CA LEU A 653 52.96 29.24 -29.39
C LEU A 653 52.93 30.64 -29.99
N GLN A 654 52.23 30.83 -31.11
CA GLN A 654 52.02 32.16 -31.69
C GLN A 654 51.34 33.07 -30.67
N LEU A 655 50.20 32.66 -30.10
CA LEU A 655 49.44 33.44 -29.12
C LEU A 655 50.29 33.78 -27.88
N LEU A 656 50.96 32.79 -27.29
CA LEU A 656 51.78 32.95 -26.08
C LEU A 656 53.02 33.83 -26.33
N CYS A 657 53.63 33.77 -27.52
CA CYS A 657 54.80 34.59 -27.85
C CYS A 657 54.44 36.05 -28.20
N THR A 658 53.18 36.30 -28.58
CA THR A 658 52.67 37.64 -28.92
C THR A 658 51.89 38.31 -27.80
N SER A 659 51.64 37.60 -26.69
CA SER A 659 50.90 38.16 -25.57
C SER A 659 51.65 39.34 -24.93
N PRO A 660 50.94 40.33 -24.35
CA PRO A 660 51.57 41.47 -23.67
C PRO A 660 52.58 41.02 -22.61
N GLU A 661 53.69 41.74 -22.48
CA GLU A 661 54.67 41.49 -21.42
C GLU A 661 54.03 41.80 -20.04
N GLY A 662 53.63 40.75 -19.33
CA GLY A 662 53.09 40.82 -17.98
C GLY A 662 54.12 40.51 -16.89
N GLY A 663 53.69 40.61 -15.64
CA GLY A 663 54.49 40.45 -14.41
C GLY A 663 55.19 39.10 -14.22
N PHE A 664 55.80 38.91 -13.04
CA PHE A 664 56.74 37.82 -12.73
C PHE A 664 56.17 36.39 -12.95
N PRO A 665 56.97 35.43 -13.47
CA PRO A 665 58.32 35.59 -14.04
C PRO A 665 58.35 36.56 -15.22
N THR A 666 59.44 37.33 -15.36
CA THR A 666 59.58 38.33 -16.43
C THR A 666 59.25 37.67 -17.77
N ASP A 667 58.18 38.14 -18.42
CA ASP A 667 57.61 37.54 -19.62
C ASP A 667 56.89 36.18 -19.39
N PHE A 668 55.78 36.23 -18.64
CA PHE A 668 54.94 35.07 -18.32
C PHE A 668 54.47 34.29 -19.56
N GLY A 669 54.16 34.99 -20.65
CA GLY A 669 53.75 34.37 -21.93
C GLY A 669 54.86 33.52 -22.53
N ALA A 670 56.09 34.03 -22.61
CA ALA A 670 57.24 33.24 -23.06
C ALA A 670 57.54 32.07 -22.12
N TRP A 671 57.35 32.25 -20.81
CA TRP A 671 57.49 31.15 -19.84
C TRP A 671 56.49 30.02 -20.14
N LEU A 672 55.19 30.30 -20.24
CA LEU A 672 54.19 29.29 -20.62
C LEU A 672 54.48 28.64 -22.00
N ALA A 673 54.94 29.43 -22.98
CA ALA A 673 55.34 28.92 -24.29
C ALA A 673 56.52 27.94 -24.20
N THR A 674 57.50 28.20 -23.32
CA THR A 674 58.60 27.28 -23.01
C THR A 674 58.06 25.97 -22.44
N GLY A 675 57.13 26.04 -21.48
CA GLY A 675 56.53 24.83 -20.90
C GLY A 675 55.84 23.97 -21.96
N LEU A 676 55.03 24.58 -22.83
CA LEU A 676 54.40 23.88 -23.95
C LEU A 676 55.44 23.25 -24.88
N ALA A 677 56.46 24.01 -25.31
CA ALA A 677 57.47 23.53 -26.24
C ALA A 677 58.34 22.40 -25.64
N GLN A 678 58.65 22.46 -24.34
CA GLN A 678 59.33 21.40 -23.60
C GLN A 678 58.52 20.11 -23.58
N ALA A 679 57.23 20.19 -23.27
CA ALA A 679 56.34 19.03 -23.34
C ALA A 679 56.26 18.45 -24.75
N VAL A 680 56.16 19.30 -25.78
CA VAL A 680 56.19 18.82 -27.17
C VAL A 680 57.50 18.10 -27.45
N ALA A 681 58.65 18.64 -27.02
CA ALA A 681 59.96 18.04 -27.22
C ALA A 681 60.09 16.66 -26.55
N ALA A 682 59.47 16.48 -25.38
CA ALA A 682 59.50 15.25 -24.61
C ALA A 682 58.67 14.11 -25.23
N ARG A 683 57.82 14.40 -26.21
CA ARG A 683 57.00 13.41 -26.90
C ARG A 683 57.86 12.44 -27.74
N PRO A 684 57.39 11.22 -27.99
CA PRO A 684 58.06 10.29 -28.90
C PRO A 684 58.29 10.86 -30.32
N ASP A 685 57.36 11.69 -30.83
CA ASP A 685 57.45 12.38 -32.11
C ASP A 685 57.95 13.84 -32.00
N GLY A 686 58.41 14.25 -30.81
CA GLY A 686 58.61 15.65 -30.43
C GLY A 686 59.56 16.43 -31.34
N ILE A 687 60.65 15.81 -31.80
CA ILE A 687 61.59 16.44 -32.73
C ILE A 687 60.92 16.75 -34.08
N THR A 688 60.17 15.80 -34.64
CA THR A 688 59.45 16.01 -35.91
C THR A 688 58.43 17.13 -35.76
N ARG A 689 57.66 17.09 -34.68
CA ARG A 689 56.60 18.05 -34.39
C ARG A 689 57.14 19.46 -34.17
N LEU A 690 58.24 19.62 -33.42
CA LEU A 690 58.90 20.92 -33.27
C LEU A 690 59.45 21.47 -34.59
N VAL A 691 59.91 20.60 -35.51
CA VAL A 691 60.37 21.05 -36.84
C VAL A 691 59.19 21.62 -37.63
N GLU A 692 58.04 20.95 -37.59
CA GLU A 692 56.81 21.40 -38.25
C GLU A 692 56.27 22.70 -37.62
N ILE A 693 56.34 22.83 -36.30
CA ILE A 693 55.99 24.06 -35.58
C ILE A 693 56.88 25.22 -36.03
N THR A 694 58.20 25.04 -36.04
CA THR A 694 59.14 26.06 -36.50
C THR A 694 58.93 26.43 -37.96
N ALA A 695 58.66 25.42 -38.81
CA ALA A 695 58.32 25.64 -40.21
C ALA A 695 57.05 26.50 -40.36
N THR A 696 56.04 26.22 -39.54
CA THR A 696 54.74 26.90 -39.54
C THR A 696 54.89 28.35 -39.08
N LEU A 697 55.55 28.59 -37.95
CA LEU A 697 55.84 29.95 -37.46
C LEU A 697 56.72 30.73 -38.44
N GLY A 698 57.65 30.05 -39.13
CA GLY A 698 58.49 30.65 -40.16
C GLY A 698 57.69 31.26 -41.33
N ARG A 699 56.51 30.72 -41.64
CA ARG A 699 55.65 31.27 -42.70
C ARG A 699 55.06 32.64 -42.36
N LEU A 700 55.08 33.05 -41.09
CA LEU A 700 54.66 34.39 -40.65
C LEU A 700 55.65 35.48 -41.06
N GLY A 701 56.89 35.11 -41.39
CA GLY A 701 57.97 36.02 -41.80
C GLY A 701 58.94 36.40 -40.65
N PRO A 702 60.16 36.83 -40.99
CA PRO A 702 61.27 37.04 -40.03
C PRO A 702 61.03 38.18 -39.03
N ASN A 703 60.15 39.13 -39.37
CA ASN A 703 59.80 40.26 -38.51
C ASN A 703 58.57 40.02 -37.65
N HIS A 704 57.94 38.84 -37.73
CA HIS A 704 56.73 38.56 -36.96
C HIS A 704 57.09 38.34 -35.47
N PRO A 705 56.46 39.04 -34.50
CA PRO A 705 56.83 38.95 -33.09
C PRO A 705 56.77 37.53 -32.52
N ALA A 706 55.78 36.73 -32.94
CA ALA A 706 55.69 35.32 -32.56
C ALA A 706 56.94 34.50 -32.91
N LEU A 707 57.47 34.66 -34.13
CA LEU A 707 58.65 33.92 -34.58
C LEU A 707 59.90 34.40 -33.85
N GLN A 708 60.04 35.71 -33.66
CA GLN A 708 61.15 36.30 -32.92
C GLN A 708 61.15 35.87 -31.44
N GLY A 709 59.99 35.90 -30.79
CA GLY A 709 59.80 35.42 -29.42
C GLY A 709 60.08 33.92 -29.30
N PHE A 710 59.57 33.13 -30.23
CA PHE A 710 59.79 31.68 -30.24
C PHE A 710 61.27 31.33 -30.43
N LEU A 711 61.94 31.86 -31.46
CA LEU A 711 63.35 31.56 -31.73
C LEU A 711 64.30 32.18 -30.69
N GLY A 712 64.02 33.40 -30.23
CA GLY A 712 64.91 34.16 -29.36
C GLY A 712 64.77 33.87 -27.87
N ARG A 713 63.56 33.49 -27.41
CA ARG A 713 63.26 33.31 -25.97
C ARG A 713 62.86 31.88 -25.61
N VAL A 714 61.96 31.28 -26.38
CA VAL A 714 61.33 29.99 -26.03
C VAL A 714 62.23 28.82 -26.42
N LEU A 715 62.56 28.70 -27.70
CA LEU A 715 63.29 27.58 -28.28
C LEU A 715 64.67 27.33 -27.64
N PRO A 716 65.46 28.34 -27.24
CA PRO A 716 66.72 28.13 -26.50
C PRO A 716 66.53 27.44 -25.14
N GLN A 717 65.36 27.59 -24.52
CA GLN A 717 65.07 27.03 -23.19
C GLN A 717 64.49 25.62 -23.25
N VAL A 718 64.10 25.12 -24.43
CA VAL A 718 63.43 23.81 -24.58
C VAL A 718 64.29 22.65 -24.10
N TRP A 719 65.60 22.69 -24.36
CA TRP A 719 66.54 21.63 -23.94
C TRP A 719 67.50 22.08 -22.84
N GLY A 720 67.35 23.31 -22.34
CA GLY A 720 68.23 23.91 -21.33
C GLY A 720 69.71 23.80 -21.69
N GLU A 721 70.53 23.38 -20.72
CA GLU A 721 71.98 23.24 -20.88
C GLU A 721 72.40 22.10 -21.85
N GLN A 722 71.49 21.20 -22.22
CA GLN A 722 71.80 20.09 -23.13
C GLN A 722 72.01 20.56 -24.57
N GLY A 723 71.51 21.76 -24.91
CA GLY A 723 71.56 22.31 -26.26
C GLY A 723 70.69 21.57 -27.28
N PHE A 724 70.68 22.05 -28.51
CA PHE A 724 69.81 21.54 -29.56
C PHE A 724 70.17 20.13 -30.03
N PRO A 725 69.22 19.15 -30.02
CA PRO A 725 69.45 17.83 -30.57
C PRO A 725 69.91 17.88 -32.03
N VAL A 726 70.92 17.07 -32.39
CA VAL A 726 71.46 17.00 -33.77
C VAL A 726 70.33 16.76 -34.79
N GLN A 727 69.43 15.83 -34.49
CA GLN A 727 68.30 15.49 -35.35
C GLN A 727 67.36 16.68 -35.60
N TYR A 728 67.18 17.56 -34.61
CA TYR A 728 66.39 18.78 -34.77
C TYR A 728 67.12 19.78 -35.67
N ARG A 729 68.41 20.02 -35.40
CA ARG A 729 69.26 20.92 -36.20
C ARG A 729 69.29 20.54 -37.67
N ASP A 730 69.56 19.28 -37.97
CA ASP A 730 69.69 18.78 -39.34
C ASP A 730 68.37 18.91 -40.12
N ARG A 731 67.24 18.60 -39.46
CA ARG A 731 65.93 18.67 -40.10
C ARG A 731 65.47 20.08 -40.40
N ILE A 732 65.77 21.06 -39.55
CA ILE A 732 65.44 22.47 -39.83
C ILE A 732 66.10 22.96 -41.13
N TYR A 733 67.33 22.54 -41.42
CA TYR A 733 68.02 22.91 -42.68
C TYR A 733 67.42 22.27 -43.93
N THR A 734 66.64 21.20 -43.77
CA THR A 734 65.91 20.55 -44.87
C THR A 734 64.50 21.12 -45.08
N THR A 735 64.06 22.05 -44.23
CA THR A 735 62.76 22.71 -44.32
C THR A 735 62.81 23.89 -45.29
N ASN A 736 61.71 24.17 -45.99
CA ASN A 736 61.56 25.34 -46.88
C ASN A 736 61.40 26.67 -46.11
N LEU A 737 62.39 27.04 -45.28
CA LEU A 737 62.48 28.33 -44.61
C LEU A 737 63.24 29.35 -45.48
N SER A 738 62.93 30.64 -45.32
CA SER A 738 63.68 31.69 -46.03
C SER A 738 65.12 31.79 -45.51
N SER A 739 66.03 32.33 -46.32
CA SER A 739 67.43 32.54 -45.94
C SER A 739 67.58 33.44 -44.70
N GLU A 740 66.66 34.39 -44.51
CA GLU A 740 66.62 35.29 -43.35
C GLU A 740 66.25 34.53 -42.06
N ILE A 741 65.25 33.64 -42.12
CA ILE A 741 64.85 32.83 -40.97
C ILE A 741 65.92 31.79 -40.64
N LEU A 742 66.57 31.20 -41.65
CA LEU A 742 67.71 30.31 -41.45
C LEU A 742 68.91 31.05 -40.81
N ALA A 743 69.11 32.33 -41.11
CA ALA A 743 70.13 33.15 -40.46
C ALA A 743 69.80 33.41 -38.98
N MET A 744 68.53 33.71 -38.66
CA MET A 744 68.07 33.84 -37.27
C MET A 744 68.24 32.52 -36.50
N TRP A 745 67.90 31.39 -37.11
CA TRP A 745 68.10 30.06 -36.53
C TRP A 745 69.58 29.77 -36.22
N ARG A 746 70.50 30.07 -37.15
CA ARG A 746 71.95 29.92 -36.94
C ARG A 746 72.46 30.72 -35.74
N GLN A 747 71.98 31.95 -35.59
CA GLN A 747 72.31 32.80 -34.44
C GLN A 747 71.86 32.16 -33.11
N VAL A 748 70.68 31.54 -33.10
CA VAL A 748 70.13 30.86 -31.92
C VAL A 748 70.89 29.58 -31.57
N VAL A 749 71.32 28.81 -32.56
CA VAL A 749 72.03 27.52 -32.37
C VAL A 749 73.53 27.69 -32.16
N GLY A 750 74.08 28.89 -32.40
CA GLY A 750 75.51 29.18 -32.27
C GLY A 750 76.36 28.56 -33.38
N VAL A 751 75.83 28.48 -34.62
CA VAL A 751 76.49 27.90 -35.81
C VAL A 751 76.79 28.96 -36.86
#